data_AF-A0A6J4K2E0-F1
#
_entry.id   AF-A0A6J4K2E0-F1
#
_cell.length_a   1.000
_cell.length_b   1.000
_cell.length_c   1.000
_cell.angle_alpha   90.00
_cell.angle_beta   90.00
_cell.angle_gamma   90.00
#
_symmetry.space_group_name_H-M   'P 1'
#
loop_
_entity.id
_entity.type
_entity.pdbx_description
1 polymer ?
#
loop_
_entity_poly.entity_id
_entity_poly.type
_entity_poly.pdbx_seq_one_letter_code
_entity_poly.pdbx_strand_id
1 'polypeptide(L)'
;DGRIITVPFSFKETDADGLPSYVPDLERCRRVAEIAVNHGRLRHLAPSQRRIALVLSAYPTKHSRIGNAVGLDTPVSVIRLLRALRAEGYDLGAPGDIPGTGPLEPVEGESADTTAGNALMHALIAAGGQDPEWLTSGQLSGQPARVPAATYRRWFADLPAELTDAVTAAWGEAPGELFVDTTHDAEGEVVAATLQAGNVVILVQPPRGFGENPIAIYHDPDLAPTHHYLAVYGWLQHEFGAHAVVHVGKHGNLEWLPGKNLGMSAACGTDAALGSLPLVYPFLVNDPGEGTQAKRRAHATVVDHLIPPMARAESYGDIARLEQLLDEYGNVAAMDPAKVPALRGEIWTLIQAAQMDAELGLTDRPDDEAFDDFVMHVDGWLCEIKDVQIRDGLHVLGQVPTGDELVNLVLAVLRANQVFGGQVNGVPGLRTALGLAEGDAPLAQVDAVEAQARALVVALAGRGWDADAVPGVVREVLGGENAGVAAALTFACVEVVPRLARTSDEIGNTLHALAGGYVPAGPSGSPLRGLVNVLPTGRNFYSVDPKAIPSRLAYQTGQAMAESLVQRHLDDTGTYPQSVGLSVWGTSAMRTSGDDVAEVLALLGVVPVWDEASRRVTGLEVLPLAELGRPRVDVTVRISGFFRDAFPHVLAMLDDAVRLVAERDEPVEQNYVRAHAQADLAAHGDQRRATTRIFGSKPGSYGAGILPLIEAGNWRDDADLAEVYTAWGGFAYGRDLDGAPAREDMEANYRRISVAAKNIDTREHDIADSDDYFQYHGGMVATVRALTGEAPKAYVGDSTVPDAVRTRTLGEETARVFRARVVNPRWIGAMQRHGYKGAFELAATVDYLFGYDATAGVVPDWMYAQLAESYVLDKVNQDFMKHANPWA
;
A
#
# COMPACT_ATOMS: atom_id res chain seq x y z
N ASP A 1 21.52 -11.41 1.56
CA ASP A 1 22.63 -10.82 2.34
C ASP A 1 22.23 -9.83 3.43
N GLY A 2 21.15 -9.05 3.29
CA GLY A 2 20.78 -8.07 4.33
C GLY A 2 21.76 -6.90 4.48
N ARG A 3 22.47 -6.55 3.40
CA ARG A 3 23.39 -5.40 3.38
C ARG A 3 22.59 -4.09 3.44
N ILE A 4 23.18 -3.11 4.10
CA ILE A 4 22.71 -1.72 4.05
C ILE A 4 23.20 -1.12 2.74
N ILE A 5 22.29 -0.51 1.98
CA ILE A 5 22.63 0.16 0.72
C ILE A 5 23.00 1.61 1.04
N THR A 6 24.22 2.02 0.67
CA THR A 6 24.73 3.38 0.90
C THR A 6 24.72 4.16 -0.43
N VAL A 7 25.79 4.91 -0.72
CA VAL A 7 25.95 5.69 -1.95
C VAL A 7 27.14 5.19 -2.80
N PRO A 8 27.19 5.47 -4.10
CA PRO A 8 28.36 5.22 -4.94
C PRO A 8 29.51 6.13 -4.50
N PHE A 9 30.66 5.54 -4.19
CA PHE A 9 31.86 6.30 -3.76
C PHE A 9 32.99 6.28 -4.81
N SER A 10 32.83 5.54 -5.90
CA SER A 10 33.77 5.52 -7.03
C SER A 10 33.03 5.20 -8.32
N PHE A 11 33.52 5.73 -9.43
CA PHE A 11 32.92 5.60 -10.76
C PHE A 11 33.90 4.96 -11.74
N LYS A 12 33.38 4.13 -12.65
CA LYS A 12 34.19 3.50 -13.68
C LYS A 12 34.45 4.50 -14.80
N GLU A 13 35.72 4.86 -14.98
CA GLU A 13 36.20 5.68 -16.08
C GLU A 13 37.00 4.82 -17.06
N THR A 14 37.02 5.19 -18.33
CA THR A 14 37.80 4.50 -19.36
C THR A 14 38.83 5.48 -19.92
N ASP A 15 40.11 5.10 -19.89
CA ASP A 15 41.16 5.95 -20.43
C ASP A 15 41.23 5.91 -21.97
N ALA A 16 42.18 6.65 -22.55
CA ALA A 16 42.37 6.73 -23.99
C ALA A 16 42.72 5.38 -24.64
N ASP A 17 43.24 4.41 -23.88
CA ASP A 17 43.60 3.07 -24.35
C ASP A 17 42.45 2.06 -24.17
N GLY A 18 41.31 2.49 -23.66
CA GLY A 18 40.16 1.62 -23.40
C GLY A 18 40.26 0.84 -22.09
N LEU A 19 41.23 1.15 -21.22
CA LEU A 19 41.41 0.46 -19.94
C LEU A 19 40.49 1.05 -18.88
N PRO A 20 39.71 0.21 -18.17
CA PRO A 20 38.82 0.69 -17.12
C PRO A 20 39.57 0.93 -15.81
N SER A 21 39.28 2.05 -15.14
CA SER A 21 39.74 2.35 -13.78
C SER A 21 38.57 2.86 -12.92
N TYR A 22 38.64 2.68 -11.60
CA TYR A 22 37.64 3.23 -10.66
C TYR A 22 38.20 4.48 -9.99
N VAL A 23 37.59 5.63 -10.28
CA VAL A 23 37.99 6.93 -9.73
C VAL A 23 37.10 7.26 -8.52
N PRO A 24 37.67 7.54 -7.33
CA PRO A 24 36.88 7.84 -6.15
C PRO A 24 36.31 9.27 -6.18
N ASP A 25 35.08 9.41 -5.70
CA ASP A 25 34.52 10.69 -5.29
C ASP A 25 34.77 10.84 -3.78
N LEU A 26 35.59 11.82 -3.38
CA LEU A 26 36.05 11.97 -2.00
C LEU A 26 34.92 12.39 -1.04
N GLU A 27 33.93 13.14 -1.51
CA GLU A 27 32.81 13.55 -0.69
C GLU A 27 31.88 12.36 -0.45
N ARG A 28 31.60 11.57 -1.49
CA ARG A 28 30.84 10.31 -1.34
C ARG A 28 31.59 9.24 -0.54
N CYS A 29 32.92 9.18 -0.65
CA CYS A 29 33.76 8.35 0.23
C CYS A 29 33.55 8.72 1.71
N ARG A 30 33.49 10.02 2.03
CA ARG A 30 33.22 10.51 3.39
C ARG A 30 31.83 10.06 3.85
N ARG A 31 30.78 10.22 3.03
CA ARG A 31 29.42 9.77 3.37
C ARG A 31 29.39 8.29 3.72
N VAL A 32 29.97 7.42 2.89
CA VAL A 32 30.03 5.98 3.17
C VAL A 32 30.80 5.67 4.45
N ALA A 33 31.94 6.33 4.65
CA ALA A 33 32.75 6.14 5.86
C ALA A 33 32.00 6.57 7.13
N GLU A 34 31.31 7.70 7.11
CA GLU A 34 30.52 8.18 8.24
C GLU A 34 29.34 7.28 8.56
N ILE A 35 28.59 6.82 7.54
CA ILE A 35 27.49 5.85 7.76
C ILE A 35 28.04 4.59 8.45
N ALA A 36 29.16 4.05 7.95
CA ALA A 36 29.80 2.88 8.54
C ALA A 36 30.28 3.12 9.98
N VAL A 37 30.93 4.26 10.24
CA VAL A 37 31.41 4.64 11.57
C VAL A 37 30.24 4.84 12.54
N ASN A 38 29.14 5.47 12.12
CA ASN A 38 27.98 5.70 12.97
C ASN A 38 27.28 4.38 13.33
N HIS A 39 27.15 3.43 12.40
CA HIS A 39 26.66 2.08 12.71
C HIS A 39 27.61 1.35 13.68
N GLY A 40 28.92 1.44 13.45
CA GLY A 40 29.92 0.87 14.37
C GLY A 40 29.87 1.50 15.76
N ARG A 41 29.65 2.81 15.85
CA ARG A 41 29.58 3.57 17.10
C ARG A 41 28.44 3.10 18.00
N LEU A 42 27.28 2.71 17.43
CA LEU A 42 26.15 2.17 18.20
C LEU A 42 26.57 0.98 19.08
N ARG A 43 27.47 0.13 18.57
CA ARG A 43 27.99 -1.04 19.29
C ARG A 43 28.86 -0.67 20.50
N HIS A 44 29.49 0.49 20.48
CA HIS A 44 30.44 0.94 21.50
C HIS A 44 29.84 1.89 22.55
N LEU A 45 28.60 2.33 22.35
CA LEU A 45 27.87 3.14 23.32
C LEU A 45 27.02 2.26 24.23
N ALA A 46 27.09 2.51 25.54
CA ALA A 46 26.15 1.91 26.48
C ALA A 46 24.71 2.41 26.21
N PRO A 47 23.67 1.59 26.42
CA PRO A 47 22.28 1.99 26.19
C PRO A 47 21.90 3.34 26.82
N SER A 48 22.34 3.59 28.06
CA SER A 48 22.08 4.84 28.79
C SER A 48 22.69 6.09 28.15
N GLN A 49 23.66 5.93 27.24
CA GLN A 49 24.31 7.01 26.52
C GLN A 49 23.76 7.18 25.09
N ARG A 50 22.91 6.27 24.62
CA ARG A 50 22.39 6.29 23.26
C ARG A 50 21.24 7.28 23.14
N ARG A 51 21.47 8.37 22.41
CA ARG A 51 20.43 9.30 21.96
C ARG A 51 19.65 8.76 20.77
N ILE A 52 18.35 8.56 20.93
CA ILE A 52 17.45 7.98 19.92
C ILE A 52 16.36 8.98 19.56
N ALA A 53 16.13 9.17 18.27
CA ALA A 53 14.99 9.94 17.77
C ALA A 53 13.92 8.99 17.23
N LEU A 54 12.68 9.09 17.71
CA LEU A 54 11.51 8.42 17.17
C LEU A 54 10.71 9.41 16.32
N VAL A 55 10.72 9.23 15.01
CA VAL A 55 10.01 10.12 14.06
C VAL A 55 8.74 9.42 13.60
N LEU A 56 7.59 10.05 13.82
CA LEU A 56 6.30 9.52 13.38
C LEU A 56 5.92 10.09 12.02
N SER A 57 5.54 9.22 11.09
CA SER A 57 5.06 9.61 9.77
C SER A 57 3.79 10.46 9.88
N ALA A 58 3.71 11.55 9.13
CA ALA A 58 2.52 12.39 9.04
C ALA A 58 2.36 12.87 7.60
N TYR A 59 1.59 12.10 6.83
CA TYR A 59 1.19 12.46 5.49
C TYR A 59 -0.28 12.04 5.29
N PRO A 60 -1.20 13.00 5.11
CA PRO A 60 -0.99 14.46 5.24
C PRO A 60 -0.56 14.87 6.65
N THR A 61 0.00 16.07 6.78
CA THR A 61 0.42 16.66 8.06
C THR A 61 -0.77 17.20 8.87
N LYS A 62 -1.83 16.41 9.03
CA LYS A 62 -3.01 16.73 9.85
C LYS A 62 -2.88 16.11 11.24
N HIS A 63 -3.42 16.76 12.27
CA HIS A 63 -3.46 16.21 13.63
C HIS A 63 -4.24 14.92 13.75
N SER A 64 -5.22 14.68 12.88
CA SER A 64 -5.94 13.41 12.77
C SER A 64 -5.10 12.28 12.18
N ARG A 65 -3.96 12.62 11.54
CA ARG A 65 -3.19 11.77 10.65
C ARG A 65 -1.75 11.49 11.10
N ILE A 66 -1.39 11.81 12.34
CA ILE A 66 -0.03 11.56 12.85
C ILE A 66 0.15 10.08 13.16
N GLY A 67 1.31 9.54 12.81
CA GLY A 67 1.60 8.11 12.94
C GLY A 67 0.94 7.28 11.84
N ASN A 68 0.78 7.85 10.64
CA ASN A 68 0.24 7.13 9.48
C ASN A 68 1.07 5.86 9.23
N ALA A 69 0.37 4.72 9.26
CA ALA A 69 0.93 3.39 9.12
C ALA A 69 -0.20 2.43 8.74
N VAL A 70 -0.16 1.91 7.52
CA VAL A 70 -1.14 0.92 7.06
C VAL A 70 -1.05 -0.33 7.94
N GLY A 71 -2.16 -0.70 8.59
CA GLY A 71 -2.27 -1.95 9.37
C GLY A 71 -1.47 -2.01 10.68
N LEU A 72 -0.86 -0.90 11.14
CA LEU A 72 -0.07 -0.84 12.38
C LEU A 72 -0.70 0.16 13.37
N ASP A 73 -0.86 -0.27 14.62
CA ASP A 73 -1.16 0.60 15.76
C ASP A 73 0.12 1.34 16.18
N THR A 74 0.40 2.45 15.48
CA THR A 74 1.59 3.27 15.71
C THR A 74 1.70 3.75 17.16
N PRO A 75 0.66 4.33 17.79
CA PRO A 75 0.74 4.81 19.18
C PRO A 75 1.14 3.71 20.16
N VAL A 76 0.46 2.56 20.11
CA VAL A 76 0.76 1.43 21.02
C VAL A 76 2.14 0.84 20.73
N SER A 77 2.50 0.71 19.45
CA SER A 77 3.82 0.20 19.03
C SER A 77 4.96 1.08 19.55
N VAL A 78 4.80 2.41 19.52
CA VAL A 78 5.77 3.36 20.09
C VAL A 78 5.86 3.19 21.61
N ILE A 79 4.73 3.10 22.31
CA ILE A 79 4.71 2.85 23.77
C ILE A 79 5.46 1.57 24.14
N ARG A 80 5.25 0.48 23.40
CA ARG A 80 5.96 -0.78 23.64
C ARG A 80 7.44 -0.68 23.35
N LEU A 81 7.83 -0.01 22.26
CA LEU A 81 9.24 0.25 21.95
C LEU A 81 9.90 1.09 23.05
N LEU A 82 9.26 2.16 23.54
CA LEU A 82 9.76 2.99 24.64
C LEU A 82 9.95 2.18 25.93
N ARG A 83 9.00 1.30 26.27
CA ARG A 83 9.13 0.40 27.43
C ARG A 83 10.28 -0.58 27.27
N ALA A 84 10.45 -1.13 26.06
CA ALA A 84 11.55 -2.04 25.75
C ALA A 84 12.92 -1.32 25.80
N LEU A 85 13.01 -0.10 25.27
CA LEU A 85 14.20 0.75 25.40
C LEU A 85 14.54 1.01 26.88
N ARG A 86 13.54 1.37 27.71
CA ARG A 86 13.74 1.56 29.16
C ARG A 86 14.24 0.28 29.84
N ALA A 87 13.67 -0.88 29.48
CA ALA A 87 14.09 -2.18 30.03
C ALA A 87 15.55 -2.53 29.66
N GLU A 88 16.00 -2.16 28.46
CA GLU A 88 17.40 -2.29 28.01
C GLU A 88 18.35 -1.23 28.60
N GLY A 89 17.84 -0.32 29.44
CA GLY A 89 18.64 0.68 30.15
C GLY A 89 18.91 1.97 29.35
N TYR A 90 18.12 2.26 28.31
CA TYR A 90 18.13 3.57 27.67
C TYR A 90 17.59 4.63 28.64
N ASP A 91 18.14 5.84 28.56
CA ASP A 91 17.69 6.97 29.38
C ASP A 91 16.49 7.67 28.72
N LEU A 92 15.30 7.48 29.29
CA LEU A 92 14.05 8.12 28.88
C LEU A 92 13.53 9.08 29.98
N GLY A 93 14.39 9.54 30.89
CA GLY A 93 13.97 10.28 32.08
C GLY A 93 13.20 9.41 33.10
N ALA A 94 12.52 10.05 34.05
CA ALA A 94 11.66 9.36 35.01
C ALA A 94 10.41 8.77 34.32
N PRO A 95 9.79 7.71 34.88
CA PRO A 95 8.50 7.22 34.37
C PRO A 95 7.44 8.34 34.37
N GLY A 96 6.84 8.59 33.21
CA GLY A 96 5.86 9.66 33.01
C GLY A 96 6.43 10.95 32.41
N ASP A 97 7.76 11.14 32.35
CA ASP A 97 8.36 12.31 31.67
C ASP A 97 8.06 12.30 30.17
N ILE A 98 7.96 11.11 29.57
CA ILE A 98 7.27 10.90 28.29
C ILE A 98 5.84 10.46 28.62
N PRO A 99 4.81 11.23 28.23
CA PRO A 99 3.41 10.85 28.42
C PRO A 99 3.11 9.44 27.88
N GLY A 100 2.33 8.66 28.63
CA GLY A 100 2.06 7.25 28.32
C GLY A 100 3.08 6.24 28.88
N THR A 101 4.23 6.69 29.39
CA THR A 101 5.27 5.79 29.94
C THR A 101 5.23 5.63 31.47
N GLY A 102 4.37 6.37 32.15
CA GLY A 102 4.12 6.26 33.60
C GLY A 102 2.74 5.66 33.91
N PRO A 103 2.36 5.58 35.20
CA PRO A 103 1.00 5.20 35.59
C PRO A 103 -0.04 6.17 35.01
N LEU A 104 -1.14 5.62 34.51
CA LEU A 104 -2.30 6.37 34.01
C LEU A 104 -3.57 5.82 34.68
N GLU A 105 -4.57 6.68 34.83
CA GLU A 105 -5.90 6.24 35.25
C GLU A 105 -6.51 5.33 34.17
N PRO A 106 -7.05 4.15 34.52
CA PRO A 106 -7.71 3.28 33.57
C PRO A 106 -8.93 3.95 32.93
N VAL A 107 -9.08 3.79 31.61
CA VAL A 107 -10.30 4.16 30.89
C VAL A 107 -11.13 2.91 30.66
N GLU A 108 -12.43 2.97 31.00
CA GLU A 108 -13.33 1.84 30.82
C GLU A 108 -13.43 1.45 29.33
N GLY A 109 -13.26 0.16 29.02
CA GLY A 109 -13.30 -0.35 27.65
C GLY A 109 -11.99 -0.23 26.88
N GLU A 110 -10.95 0.39 27.44
CA GLU A 110 -9.62 0.50 26.80
C GLU A 110 -8.58 -0.43 27.43
N SER A 111 -7.64 -0.90 26.61
CA SER A 111 -6.43 -1.55 27.13
C SER A 111 -5.47 -0.50 27.71
N ALA A 112 -4.66 -0.88 28.71
CA ALA A 112 -3.66 0.02 29.29
C ALA A 112 -2.64 0.53 28.25
N ASP A 113 -2.38 -0.25 27.20
CA ASP A 113 -1.53 0.13 26.08
C ASP A 113 -2.21 1.19 25.21
N THR A 114 -3.50 1.00 24.90
CA THR A 114 -4.32 1.94 24.12
C THR A 114 -4.42 3.29 24.83
N THR A 115 -4.73 3.29 26.13
CA THR A 115 -4.79 4.53 26.93
C THR A 115 -3.44 5.25 26.97
N ALA A 116 -2.33 4.50 27.07
CA ALA A 116 -0.99 5.07 26.99
C ALA A 116 -0.66 5.64 25.60
N GLY A 117 -1.09 4.96 24.53
CA GLY A 117 -0.96 5.43 23.15
C GLY A 117 -1.73 6.73 22.91
N ASN A 118 -2.99 6.80 23.36
CA ASN A 118 -3.81 8.02 23.29
C ASN A 118 -3.12 9.19 24.01
N ALA A 119 -2.65 8.97 25.25
CA ALA A 119 -1.95 9.99 26.03
C ALA A 119 -0.68 10.50 25.33
N LEU A 120 0.09 9.61 24.70
CA LEU A 120 1.28 9.98 23.93
C LEU A 120 0.93 10.86 22.73
N MET A 121 -0.05 10.44 21.92
CA MET A 121 -0.44 11.17 20.71
C MET A 121 -1.03 12.54 21.04
N HIS A 122 -1.92 12.61 22.03
CA HIS A 122 -2.50 13.87 22.49
C HIS A 122 -1.43 14.82 23.02
N ALA A 123 -0.43 14.31 23.75
CA ALA A 123 0.68 15.13 24.22
C ALA A 123 1.57 15.63 23.07
N LEU A 124 1.84 14.79 22.07
CA LEU A 124 2.65 15.17 20.91
C LEU A 124 1.95 16.27 20.09
N ILE A 125 0.62 16.16 19.92
CA ILE A 125 -0.20 17.18 19.28
C ILE A 125 -0.27 18.44 20.13
N ALA A 126 -0.46 18.32 21.45
CA ALA A 126 -0.50 19.47 22.36
C ALA A 126 0.84 20.22 22.43
N ALA A 127 1.96 19.55 22.22
CA ALA A 127 3.27 20.19 22.09
C ALA A 127 3.30 21.16 20.89
N GLY A 128 2.51 20.91 19.85
CA GLY A 128 2.24 21.90 18.81
C GLY A 128 1.67 21.26 17.56
N GLY A 129 2.10 20.03 17.25
CA GLY A 129 1.95 19.45 15.92
C GLY A 129 2.39 20.43 14.82
N GLN A 130 2.32 20.03 13.56
CA GLN A 130 2.68 20.90 12.43
C GLN A 130 1.48 21.18 11.55
N ASP A 131 0.28 21.05 12.13
CA ASP A 131 -1.00 21.32 11.48
C ASP A 131 -1.35 22.81 11.64
N PRO A 132 -1.32 23.62 10.56
CA PRO A 132 -1.57 25.05 10.64
C PRO A 132 -2.96 25.42 11.14
N GLU A 133 -3.96 24.54 11.01
CA GLU A 133 -5.33 24.81 11.46
C GLU A 133 -5.45 24.88 12.99
N TRP A 134 -4.53 24.20 13.70
CA TRP A 134 -4.61 24.02 15.15
C TRP A 134 -3.40 24.57 15.90
N LEU A 135 -2.30 24.89 15.20
CA LEU A 135 -1.07 25.38 15.80
C LEU A 135 -1.23 26.80 16.36
N THR A 136 -0.98 26.97 17.66
CA THR A 136 -1.01 28.28 18.33
C THR A 136 0.39 28.89 18.47
N SER A 137 0.47 30.23 18.52
CA SER A 137 1.75 30.93 18.77
C SER A 137 2.37 30.60 20.13
N GLY A 138 1.55 30.25 21.13
CA GLY A 138 2.02 29.81 22.45
C GLY A 138 2.72 28.45 22.39
N GLN A 139 2.19 27.51 21.59
CA GLN A 139 2.85 26.22 21.35
C GLN A 139 4.18 26.40 20.62
N LEU A 140 4.20 27.23 19.56
CA LEU A 140 5.43 27.50 18.80
C LEU A 140 6.52 28.16 19.67
N SER A 141 6.17 29.19 20.44
CA SER A 141 7.14 29.89 21.31
C SER A 141 7.64 29.05 22.49
N GLY A 142 6.83 28.10 22.97
CA GLY A 142 7.17 27.23 24.09
C GLY A 142 8.04 26.02 23.75
N GLN A 143 8.29 25.74 22.46
CA GLN A 143 9.03 24.55 22.04
C GLN A 143 10.53 24.62 22.35
N PRO A 144 11.13 23.56 22.92
CA PRO A 144 12.55 23.52 23.27
C PRO A 144 13.47 23.23 22.09
N ALA A 145 12.99 22.54 21.04
CA ALA A 145 13.77 22.26 19.84
C ALA A 145 13.71 23.47 18.90
N ARG A 146 14.76 24.28 18.94
CA ARG A 146 14.86 25.57 18.23
C ARG A 146 16.22 25.65 17.57
N VAL A 147 16.25 25.95 16.27
CA VAL A 147 17.47 26.13 15.49
C VAL A 147 17.62 27.61 15.16
N PRO A 148 18.59 28.33 15.75
CA PRO A 148 18.85 29.72 15.40
C PRO A 148 19.10 29.86 13.89
N ALA A 149 18.53 30.88 13.25
CA ALA A 149 18.66 31.08 11.81
C ALA A 149 20.14 31.17 11.37
N ALA A 150 20.98 31.82 12.18
CA ALA A 150 22.43 31.89 11.93
C ALA A 150 23.11 30.51 11.93
N THR A 151 22.63 29.56 12.74
CA THR A 151 23.13 28.19 12.75
C THR A 151 22.67 27.43 11.52
N TYR A 152 21.37 27.49 11.21
CA TYR A 152 20.83 26.84 10.02
C TYR A 152 21.48 27.35 8.73
N ARG A 153 21.69 28.66 8.58
CA ARG A 153 22.38 29.25 7.43
C ARG A 153 23.79 28.69 7.21
N ARG A 154 24.52 28.34 8.28
CA ARG A 154 25.84 27.70 8.16
C ARG A 154 25.73 26.29 7.61
N TRP A 155 24.81 25.49 8.14
CA TRP A 155 24.58 24.12 7.64
C TRP A 155 24.10 24.13 6.18
N PHE A 156 23.19 25.05 5.85
CA PHE A 156 22.65 25.19 4.50
C PHE A 156 23.74 25.61 3.50
N ALA A 157 24.66 26.50 3.88
CA ALA A 157 25.77 26.93 3.02
C ALA A 157 26.79 25.82 2.71
N ASP A 158 26.84 24.75 3.51
CA ASP A 158 27.71 23.59 3.28
C ASP A 158 27.09 22.59 2.25
N LEU A 159 25.81 22.75 1.90
CA LEU A 159 25.13 21.92 0.91
C LEU A 159 25.51 22.33 -0.52
N PRO A 160 25.42 21.41 -1.52
CA PRO A 160 25.70 21.75 -2.91
C PRO A 160 24.74 22.81 -3.47
N ALA A 161 25.27 23.68 -4.32
CA ALA A 161 24.52 24.76 -4.98
C ALA A 161 23.24 24.27 -5.67
N GLU A 162 23.28 23.11 -6.33
CA GLU A 162 22.11 22.50 -6.98
C GLU A 162 20.92 22.35 -6.02
N LEU A 163 21.18 21.92 -4.77
CA LEU A 163 20.12 21.76 -3.78
C LEU A 163 19.76 23.11 -3.14
N THR A 164 20.74 23.93 -2.78
CA THR A 164 20.45 25.21 -2.12
C THR A 164 19.67 26.15 -3.04
N ASP A 165 20.01 26.21 -4.33
CA ASP A 165 19.32 27.03 -5.31
C ASP A 165 17.87 26.56 -5.49
N ALA A 166 17.63 25.24 -5.52
CA ALA A 166 16.28 24.68 -5.62
C ALA A 166 15.43 24.96 -4.38
N VAL A 167 16.01 24.84 -3.18
CA VAL A 167 15.34 25.16 -1.93
C VAL A 167 15.03 26.66 -1.85
N THR A 168 16.01 27.52 -2.17
CA THR A 168 15.83 28.97 -2.14
C THR A 168 14.80 29.45 -3.15
N ALA A 169 14.77 28.84 -4.35
CA ALA A 169 13.78 29.15 -5.37
C ALA A 169 12.35 28.80 -4.92
N ALA A 170 12.18 27.70 -4.19
CA ALA A 170 10.87 27.26 -3.70
C ALA A 170 10.42 27.95 -2.40
N TRP A 171 11.36 28.28 -1.51
CA TRP A 171 11.07 28.63 -0.11
C TRP A 171 11.69 29.94 0.37
N GLY A 172 12.32 30.72 -0.52
CA GLY A 172 12.99 31.97 -0.19
C GLY A 172 14.35 31.77 0.46
N GLU A 173 14.94 32.85 0.99
CA GLU A 173 16.24 32.78 1.65
C GLU A 173 16.15 32.10 3.03
N ALA A 174 17.18 31.32 3.39
CA ALA A 174 17.28 30.68 4.70
C ALA A 174 17.18 31.72 5.85
N PRO A 175 16.32 31.52 6.87
CA PRO A 175 15.72 30.25 7.29
C PRO A 175 14.33 29.94 6.69
N GLY A 176 13.86 30.70 5.70
CA GLY A 176 12.49 30.64 5.22
C GLY A 176 11.49 31.27 6.20
N GLU A 177 10.21 30.94 6.01
CA GLU A 177 9.11 31.50 6.80
C GLU A 177 8.32 30.44 7.60
N LEU A 178 8.49 29.15 7.27
CA LEU A 178 7.73 28.06 7.88
C LEU A 178 8.23 27.74 9.29
N PHE A 179 7.33 27.86 10.27
CA PHE A 179 7.59 27.60 11.69
C PHE A 179 8.81 28.37 12.24
N VAL A 180 9.00 29.61 11.77
CA VAL A 180 10.03 30.53 12.27
C VAL A 180 9.43 31.42 13.35
N ASP A 181 10.06 31.42 14.53
CA ASP A 181 9.69 32.27 15.64
C ASP A 181 10.76 33.34 15.89
N THR A 182 10.32 34.60 15.94
CA THR A 182 11.20 35.78 16.14
C THR A 182 11.06 36.40 17.53
N THR A 183 10.39 35.72 18.46
CA THR A 183 10.14 36.26 19.81
C THR A 183 11.42 36.42 20.64
N HIS A 184 12.35 35.46 20.55
CA HIS A 184 13.62 35.47 21.30
C HIS A 184 14.80 36.03 20.50
N ASP A 185 14.82 35.80 19.19
CA ASP A 185 15.85 36.27 18.26
C ASP A 185 15.19 37.00 17.08
N ALA A 186 15.60 38.25 16.85
CA ALA A 186 15.09 39.03 15.73
C ALA A 186 15.50 38.47 14.36
N GLU A 187 16.57 37.66 14.28
CA GLU A 187 16.97 36.93 13.08
C GLU A 187 16.14 35.64 12.85
N GLY A 188 15.35 35.23 13.85
CA GLY A 188 14.45 34.07 13.80
C GLY A 188 15.09 32.76 14.27
N GLU A 189 14.23 31.88 14.79
CA GLU A 189 14.56 30.50 15.15
C GLU A 189 13.58 29.55 14.46
N VAL A 190 14.08 28.53 13.78
CA VAL A 190 13.25 27.47 13.21
C VAL A 190 12.84 26.51 14.33
N VAL A 191 11.54 26.29 14.50
CA VAL A 191 11.01 25.54 15.64
C VAL A 191 10.49 24.16 15.23
N ALA A 192 10.80 23.15 16.04
CA ALA A 192 10.28 21.79 15.90
C ALA A 192 9.40 21.40 17.10
N ALA A 193 8.21 20.88 16.84
CA ALA A 193 7.38 20.27 17.87
C ALA A 193 7.99 18.91 18.30
N THR A 194 8.38 18.81 19.56
CA THR A 194 9.04 17.60 20.10
C THR A 194 8.54 17.25 21.51
N LEU A 195 8.58 15.96 21.83
CA LEU A 195 8.56 15.46 23.21
C LEU A 195 9.94 14.88 23.51
N GLN A 196 10.68 15.47 24.44
CA GLN A 196 12.02 15.03 24.80
C GLN A 196 12.12 14.71 26.29
N ALA A 197 12.66 13.54 26.62
CA ALA A 197 13.02 13.16 27.98
C ALA A 197 14.28 12.28 27.98
N GLY A 198 15.23 12.59 28.86
CA GLY A 198 16.53 11.94 28.88
C GLY A 198 17.22 12.01 27.51
N ASN A 199 17.59 10.85 26.98
CA ASN A 199 18.24 10.67 25.69
C ASN A 199 17.25 10.23 24.58
N VAL A 200 15.94 10.40 24.75
CA VAL A 200 14.96 10.09 23.70
C VAL A 200 14.16 11.33 23.33
N VAL A 201 14.03 11.56 22.02
CA VAL A 201 13.13 12.57 21.45
C VAL A 201 12.11 11.89 20.53
N ILE A 202 10.86 12.33 20.62
CA ILE A 202 9.75 11.92 19.77
C ILE A 202 9.27 13.16 19.03
N LEU A 203 9.11 13.05 17.72
CA LEU A 203 8.64 14.16 16.88
C LEU A 203 7.82 13.67 15.72
N VAL A 204 6.97 14.56 15.20
CA VAL A 204 6.27 14.36 13.94
C VAL A 204 7.24 14.68 12.80
N GLN A 205 7.24 13.86 11.75
CA GLN A 205 8.02 14.15 10.56
C GLN A 205 7.61 15.50 9.94
N PRO A 206 8.57 16.38 9.60
CA PRO A 206 8.27 17.67 8.98
C PRO A 206 7.38 17.57 7.72
N PRO A 207 6.50 18.56 7.48
CA PRO A 207 5.62 18.56 6.30
C PRO A 207 6.42 18.62 5.01
N ARG A 208 5.87 18.01 3.96
CA ARG A 208 6.49 17.95 2.63
C ARG A 208 6.53 19.31 1.90
N GLY A 209 5.62 20.23 2.24
CA GLY A 209 5.52 21.57 1.65
C GLY A 209 4.31 21.81 0.73
N PHE A 210 3.63 20.77 0.25
CA PHE A 210 2.54 20.96 -0.73
C PHE A 210 1.30 21.67 -0.18
N GLY A 211 1.02 21.54 1.13
CA GLY A 211 -0.06 22.29 1.78
C GLY A 211 0.27 23.79 1.94
N GLU A 212 1.55 24.09 2.15
CA GLU A 212 2.06 25.46 2.31
C GLU A 212 2.26 26.17 0.96
N ASN A 213 2.41 25.43 -0.13
CA ASN A 213 2.43 25.94 -1.49
C ASN A 213 1.48 25.15 -2.42
N PRO A 214 0.16 25.40 -2.37
CA PRO A 214 -0.80 24.67 -3.20
C PRO A 214 -0.63 24.89 -4.71
N ILE A 215 0.02 25.98 -5.13
CA ILE A 215 0.34 26.24 -6.55
C ILE A 215 1.35 25.21 -7.06
N ALA A 216 2.30 24.78 -6.21
CA ALA A 216 3.27 23.74 -6.57
C ALA A 216 2.60 22.39 -6.88
N ILE A 217 1.38 22.12 -6.39
CA ILE A 217 0.63 20.91 -6.73
C ILE A 217 0.32 20.87 -8.24
N TYR A 218 0.12 22.02 -8.88
CA TYR A 218 -0.19 22.09 -10.33
C TYR A 218 1.06 22.04 -11.22
N HIS A 219 2.24 22.37 -10.71
CA HIS A 219 3.40 22.67 -11.57
C HIS A 219 4.71 21.97 -11.16
N ASP A 220 4.90 21.66 -9.87
CA ASP A 220 6.21 21.33 -9.30
C ASP A 220 6.18 20.00 -8.52
N PRO A 221 6.02 18.85 -9.19
CA PRO A 221 6.07 17.54 -8.54
C PRO A 221 7.42 17.25 -7.86
N ASP A 222 8.48 17.95 -8.27
CA ASP A 222 9.84 17.91 -7.72
C ASP A 222 10.12 19.03 -6.70
N LEU A 223 9.08 19.60 -6.08
CA LEU A 223 9.18 20.63 -5.03
C LEU A 223 10.30 20.30 -4.02
N ALA A 224 11.30 21.18 -3.86
CA ALA A 224 12.40 20.96 -2.92
C ALA A 224 11.91 20.82 -1.46
N PRO A 225 12.64 20.15 -0.55
CA PRO A 225 12.30 20.16 0.87
C PRO A 225 12.34 21.59 1.43
N THR A 226 11.49 21.87 2.41
CA THR A 226 11.46 23.20 3.06
C THR A 226 12.71 23.44 3.91
N HIS A 227 13.00 24.71 4.21
CA HIS A 227 14.04 25.04 5.18
C HIS A 227 13.78 24.41 6.55
N HIS A 228 12.53 24.40 6.99
CA HIS A 228 12.10 23.72 8.21
C HIS A 228 12.45 22.23 8.20
N TYR A 229 12.13 21.52 7.12
CA TYR A 229 12.44 20.10 6.97
C TYR A 229 13.94 19.82 7.17
N LEU A 230 14.79 20.58 6.47
CA LEU A 230 16.25 20.43 6.54
C LEU A 230 16.78 20.82 7.92
N ALA A 231 16.26 21.89 8.53
CA ALA A 231 16.67 22.35 9.84
C ALA A 231 16.35 21.32 10.94
N VAL A 232 15.17 20.68 10.89
CA VAL A 232 14.76 19.68 11.89
C VAL A 232 15.64 18.43 11.84
N TYR A 233 15.91 17.88 10.66
CA TYR A 233 16.83 16.74 10.57
C TYR A 233 18.28 17.14 10.87
N GLY A 234 18.70 18.36 10.49
CA GLY A 234 19.99 18.92 10.90
C GLY A 234 20.11 19.05 12.42
N TRP A 235 19.06 19.47 13.11
CA TRP A 235 18.98 19.51 14.57
C TRP A 235 19.13 18.12 15.19
N LEU A 236 18.45 17.11 14.65
CA LEU A 236 18.60 15.72 15.08
C LEU A 236 20.06 15.27 14.99
N GLN A 237 20.76 15.62 13.90
CA GLN A 237 22.14 15.21 13.69
C GLN A 237 23.15 15.99 14.55
N HIS A 238 22.99 17.32 14.67
CA HIS A 238 24.04 18.20 15.17
C HIS A 238 23.84 18.68 16.61
N GLU A 239 22.59 18.97 17.00
CA GLU A 239 22.29 19.57 18.31
C GLU A 239 21.75 18.54 19.30
N PHE A 240 20.67 17.83 18.95
CA PHE A 240 20.28 16.65 19.73
C PHE A 240 21.37 15.57 19.63
N GLY A 241 22.04 15.48 18.48
CA GLY A 241 23.16 14.57 18.28
C GLY A 241 22.73 13.11 18.37
N ALA A 242 21.63 12.75 17.70
CA ALA A 242 21.09 11.41 17.62
C ALA A 242 22.18 10.42 17.20
N HIS A 243 22.22 9.26 17.85
CA HIS A 243 23.05 8.14 17.41
C HIS A 243 22.31 7.26 16.41
N ALA A 244 20.98 7.24 16.45
CA ALA A 244 20.13 6.59 15.46
C ALA A 244 18.75 7.24 15.44
N VAL A 245 18.09 7.11 14.29
CA VAL A 245 16.70 7.48 14.07
C VAL A 245 15.88 6.21 13.88
N VAL A 246 14.71 6.15 14.50
CA VAL A 246 13.67 5.16 14.21
C VAL A 246 12.51 5.89 13.57
N HIS A 247 12.21 5.62 12.30
CA HIS A 247 10.94 6.03 11.72
C HIS A 247 9.89 4.99 12.09
N VAL A 248 8.75 5.42 12.64
CA VAL A 248 7.64 4.53 12.96
C VAL A 248 6.43 4.91 12.13
N GLY A 249 6.02 3.95 11.29
CA GLY A 249 4.86 4.05 10.41
C GLY A 249 5.24 4.03 8.93
N LYS A 250 4.65 3.10 8.18
CA LYS A 250 4.73 3.08 6.71
C LYS A 250 3.79 4.15 6.14
N HIS A 251 4.28 5.11 5.37
CA HIS A 251 5.68 5.47 5.22
C HIS A 251 5.85 6.95 5.51
N GLY A 252 7.08 7.33 5.83
CA GLY A 252 7.46 8.72 5.94
C GLY A 252 7.58 9.34 4.54
N ASN A 253 7.98 10.60 4.49
CA ASN A 253 8.17 11.34 3.24
C ASN A 253 9.67 11.54 2.87
N LEU A 254 10.61 11.17 3.76
CA LEU A 254 12.06 11.39 3.61
C LEU A 254 12.66 10.64 2.42
N GLU A 255 12.34 9.36 2.30
CA GLU A 255 12.79 8.48 1.22
C GLU A 255 12.12 8.78 -0.13
N TRP A 256 11.17 9.72 -0.15
CA TRP A 256 10.43 10.19 -1.32
C TRP A 256 10.75 11.64 -1.70
N LEU A 257 11.70 12.28 -1.01
CA LEU A 257 12.16 13.62 -1.39
C LEU A 257 12.79 13.62 -2.80
N PRO A 258 12.77 14.75 -3.51
CA PRO A 258 13.35 14.84 -4.85
C PRO A 258 14.83 14.48 -4.87
N GLY A 259 15.24 13.79 -5.94
CA GLY A 259 16.64 13.40 -6.15
C GLY A 259 16.75 12.17 -7.04
N LYS A 260 17.96 11.59 -7.11
CA LYS A 260 18.20 10.37 -7.90
C LYS A 260 17.32 9.20 -7.42
N ASN A 261 17.05 8.28 -8.34
CA ASN A 261 16.28 7.05 -8.11
C ASN A 261 16.90 6.14 -7.03
N LEU A 262 18.22 5.96 -7.08
CA LEU A 262 19.02 5.35 -6.02
C LEU A 262 20.46 5.84 -6.12
N GLY A 263 21.28 5.51 -5.11
CA GLY A 263 22.67 5.90 -5.09
C GLY A 263 22.83 7.42 -4.95
N MET A 264 22.31 7.94 -3.85
CA MET A 264 22.11 9.37 -3.62
C MET A 264 23.40 10.19 -3.78
N SER A 265 23.27 11.36 -4.43
CA SER A 265 24.31 12.39 -4.46
C SER A 265 24.14 13.36 -3.30
N ALA A 266 25.14 14.21 -3.07
CA ALA A 266 25.10 15.27 -2.05
C ALA A 266 23.96 16.27 -2.27
N ALA A 267 23.50 16.42 -3.51
CA ALA A 267 22.41 17.33 -3.89
C ALA A 267 21.00 16.69 -3.75
N CYS A 268 20.91 15.41 -3.41
CA CYS A 268 19.61 14.77 -3.21
C CYS A 268 19.01 15.17 -1.85
N GLY A 269 17.73 15.54 -1.82
CA GLY A 269 17.07 15.99 -0.58
C GLY A 269 17.16 14.97 0.56
N THR A 270 17.02 13.68 0.26
CA THR A 270 17.15 12.60 1.25
C THR A 270 18.57 12.51 1.86
N ASP A 271 19.64 12.69 1.06
CA ASP A 271 21.03 12.66 1.57
C ASP A 271 21.33 13.88 2.44
N ALA A 272 20.84 15.05 2.03
CA ALA A 272 21.01 16.28 2.78
C ALA A 272 20.26 16.28 4.11
N ALA A 273 19.04 15.71 4.15
CA ALA A 273 18.25 15.62 5.37
C ALA A 273 18.79 14.54 6.32
N LEU A 274 18.90 13.28 5.89
CA LEU A 274 19.26 12.18 6.79
C LEU A 274 20.76 12.15 7.13
N GLY A 275 21.60 12.65 6.22
CA GLY A 275 23.03 12.66 6.38
C GLY A 275 23.61 11.25 6.58
N SER A 276 24.38 11.08 7.65
CA SER A 276 25.01 9.80 8.02
C SER A 276 24.34 9.11 9.22
N LEU A 277 23.15 9.57 9.63
CA LEU A 277 22.42 8.96 10.74
C LEU A 277 21.96 7.53 10.38
N PRO A 278 22.25 6.52 11.23
CA PRO A 278 21.63 5.21 11.11
C PRO A 278 20.11 5.32 11.20
N LEU A 279 19.40 4.77 10.21
CA LEU A 279 17.95 4.71 10.18
C LEU A 279 17.47 3.27 10.39
N VAL A 280 16.73 3.02 11.46
CA VAL A 280 16.01 1.77 11.71
C VAL A 280 14.54 2.01 11.38
N TYR A 281 13.91 1.07 10.68
CA TYR A 281 12.56 1.31 10.18
C TYR A 281 11.66 0.06 10.32
N PRO A 282 10.82 -0.01 11.37
CA PRO A 282 9.68 -0.92 11.43
C PRO A 282 8.77 -0.75 10.21
N PHE A 283 8.59 -1.81 9.43
CA PHE A 283 7.91 -1.72 8.13
C PHE A 283 7.01 -2.94 7.87
N LEU A 284 5.88 -2.75 7.21
CA LEU A 284 4.94 -3.85 6.96
C LEU A 284 5.53 -4.89 5.98
N VAL A 285 5.48 -6.18 6.33
CA VAL A 285 6.12 -7.28 5.56
C VAL A 285 5.56 -7.46 4.14
N ASN A 286 4.28 -7.17 3.94
CA ASN A 286 3.65 -7.25 2.62
C ASN A 286 3.77 -5.97 1.80
N ASP A 287 4.54 -4.97 2.24
CA ASP A 287 4.77 -3.72 1.49
C ASP A 287 6.22 -3.58 1.02
N PRO A 288 6.67 -4.50 0.13
CA PRO A 288 8.06 -4.60 -0.27
C PRO A 288 8.56 -3.39 -1.06
N GLY A 289 7.68 -2.71 -1.82
CA GLY A 289 8.08 -1.63 -2.71
C GLY A 289 8.58 -0.43 -1.93
N GLU A 290 7.75 0.08 -1.04
CA GLU A 290 7.99 1.26 -0.24
C GLU A 290 9.15 1.03 0.74
N GLY A 291 9.22 -0.15 1.39
CA GLY A 291 10.37 -0.47 2.25
C GLY A 291 11.66 -0.64 1.45
N THR A 292 11.59 -1.10 0.19
CA THR A 292 12.77 -1.09 -0.71
C THR A 292 13.20 0.33 -1.05
N GLN A 293 12.28 1.27 -1.19
CA GLN A 293 12.61 2.68 -1.42
C GLN A 293 13.39 3.27 -0.24
N ALA A 294 12.90 3.05 1.00
CA ALA A 294 13.61 3.46 2.20
C ALA A 294 15.02 2.84 2.29
N LYS A 295 15.16 1.55 1.96
CA LYS A 295 16.48 0.88 1.93
C LYS A 295 17.44 1.50 0.91
N ARG A 296 16.96 1.87 -0.27
CA ARG A 296 17.80 2.34 -1.40
C ARG A 296 18.12 3.83 -1.37
N ARG A 297 17.20 4.65 -0.85
CA ARG A 297 17.33 6.12 -0.87
C ARG A 297 17.70 6.71 0.50
N ALA A 298 17.45 6.00 1.60
CA ALA A 298 17.66 6.47 2.96
C ALA A 298 18.51 5.51 3.82
N HIS A 299 19.25 4.58 3.19
CA HIS A 299 20.10 3.58 3.86
C HIS A 299 19.44 2.89 5.06
N ALA A 300 18.13 2.65 4.97
CA ALA A 300 17.34 2.12 6.07
C ALA A 300 17.69 0.65 6.38
N THR A 301 17.83 0.36 7.67
CA THR A 301 17.73 -1.01 8.20
C THR A 301 16.27 -1.28 8.53
N VAL A 302 15.57 -1.90 7.58
CA VAL A 302 14.18 -2.33 7.79
C VAL A 302 14.14 -3.42 8.85
N VAL A 303 13.15 -3.37 9.72
CA VAL A 303 12.77 -4.47 10.62
C VAL A 303 11.31 -4.73 10.36
N ASP A 304 11.02 -5.73 9.53
CA ASP A 304 9.67 -5.96 9.07
C ASP A 304 8.74 -6.37 10.23
N HIS A 305 7.45 -6.04 10.12
CA HIS A 305 6.44 -6.43 11.08
C HIS A 305 5.28 -7.15 10.40
N LEU A 306 4.54 -7.92 11.21
CA LEU A 306 3.42 -8.72 10.77
C LEU A 306 2.30 -7.84 10.21
N ILE A 307 1.50 -8.47 9.35
CA ILE A 307 0.22 -7.94 8.90
C ILE A 307 -0.75 -7.83 10.09
N PRO A 308 -1.76 -6.96 10.01
CA PRO A 308 -2.83 -6.91 11.00
C PRO A 308 -3.54 -8.26 11.15
N PRO A 309 -4.19 -8.51 12.30
CA PRO A 309 -5.04 -9.68 12.46
C PRO A 309 -6.13 -9.69 11.37
N MET A 310 -6.35 -10.84 10.76
CA MET A 310 -7.31 -11.02 9.66
C MET A 310 -8.46 -11.90 10.13
N ALA A 311 -9.66 -11.61 9.66
CA ALA A 311 -10.83 -12.46 9.87
C ALA A 311 -11.76 -12.42 8.65
N ARG A 312 -12.66 -13.39 8.57
CA ARG A 312 -13.76 -13.38 7.62
C ARG A 312 -14.73 -12.23 7.94
N ALA A 313 -15.23 -11.54 6.91
CA ALA A 313 -16.11 -10.39 7.06
C ALA A 313 -17.45 -10.73 7.72
N GLU A 314 -18.00 -11.92 7.42
CA GLU A 314 -19.32 -12.38 7.86
C GLU A 314 -20.49 -11.50 7.36
N SER A 315 -21.71 -12.01 7.51
CA SER A 315 -22.94 -11.28 7.20
C SER A 315 -23.49 -10.55 8.43
N TYR A 316 -24.17 -9.42 8.21
CA TYR A 316 -24.79 -8.62 9.28
C TYR A 316 -26.03 -7.87 8.74
N GLY A 317 -26.86 -7.32 9.64
CA GLY A 317 -27.95 -6.42 9.26
C GLY A 317 -28.91 -6.98 8.20
N ASP A 318 -29.14 -6.23 7.12
CA ASP A 318 -29.95 -6.67 5.97
C ASP A 318 -29.28 -7.78 5.14
N ILE A 319 -27.95 -7.86 5.10
CA ILE A 319 -27.21 -8.90 4.36
C ILE A 319 -27.50 -10.28 4.97
N ALA A 320 -27.46 -10.38 6.30
CA ALA A 320 -27.81 -11.62 7.01
C ALA A 320 -29.29 -11.98 6.87
N ARG A 321 -30.19 -10.99 6.78
CA ARG A 321 -31.62 -11.23 6.50
C ARG A 321 -31.85 -11.72 5.08
N LEU A 322 -31.11 -11.19 4.10
CA LEU A 322 -31.19 -11.63 2.72
C LEU A 322 -30.72 -13.08 2.59
N GLU A 323 -29.62 -13.44 3.22
CA GLU A 323 -29.13 -14.83 3.30
C GLU A 323 -30.22 -15.79 3.80
N GLN A 324 -30.91 -15.45 4.89
CA GLN A 324 -32.02 -16.25 5.43
C GLN A 324 -33.18 -16.40 4.44
N LEU A 325 -33.51 -15.34 3.70
CA LEU A 325 -34.57 -15.38 2.69
C LEU A 325 -34.18 -16.24 1.48
N LEU A 326 -32.90 -16.24 1.07
CA LEU A 326 -32.43 -17.12 -0.01
C LEU A 326 -32.46 -18.59 0.39
N ASP A 327 -32.08 -18.91 1.64
CA ASP A 327 -32.21 -20.26 2.19
C ASP A 327 -33.68 -20.72 2.24
N GLU A 328 -34.59 -19.83 2.67
CA GLU A 328 -36.02 -20.12 2.68
C GLU A 328 -36.55 -20.31 1.25
N TYR A 329 -36.10 -19.49 0.30
CA TYR A 329 -36.44 -19.60 -1.11
C TYR A 329 -36.06 -20.97 -1.69
N GLY A 330 -34.83 -21.41 -1.48
CA GLY A 330 -34.36 -22.72 -1.96
C GLY A 330 -35.19 -23.88 -1.37
N ASN A 331 -35.52 -23.83 -0.08
CA ASN A 331 -36.33 -24.84 0.58
C ASN A 331 -37.78 -24.85 0.08
N VAL A 332 -38.41 -23.68 -0.03
CA VAL A 332 -39.81 -23.53 -0.46
C VAL A 332 -39.98 -23.86 -1.93
N ALA A 333 -39.02 -23.53 -2.79
CA ALA A 333 -39.02 -23.92 -4.19
C ALA A 333 -39.09 -25.45 -4.37
N ALA A 334 -38.45 -26.21 -3.48
CA ALA A 334 -38.48 -27.67 -3.50
C ALA A 334 -39.73 -28.28 -2.82
N MET A 335 -40.24 -27.65 -1.75
CA MET A 335 -41.27 -28.25 -0.89
C MET A 335 -42.69 -27.72 -1.10
N ASP A 336 -42.86 -26.42 -1.39
CA ASP A 336 -44.16 -25.75 -1.53
C ASP A 336 -44.12 -24.64 -2.60
N PRO A 337 -44.05 -25.00 -3.90
CA PRO A 337 -43.89 -24.03 -4.99
C PRO A 337 -44.97 -22.95 -5.06
N ALA A 338 -46.15 -23.19 -4.46
CA ALA A 338 -47.24 -22.22 -4.42
C ALA A 338 -46.91 -20.95 -3.60
N LYS A 339 -45.91 -21.02 -2.71
CA LYS A 339 -45.46 -19.89 -1.88
C LYS A 339 -44.30 -19.10 -2.48
N VAL A 340 -43.61 -19.64 -3.49
CA VAL A 340 -42.46 -19.00 -4.13
C VAL A 340 -42.73 -17.55 -4.56
N PRO A 341 -43.87 -17.20 -5.18
CA PRO A 341 -44.12 -15.81 -5.59
C PRO A 341 -44.13 -14.80 -4.43
N ALA A 342 -44.54 -15.22 -3.22
CA ALA A 342 -44.52 -14.35 -2.05
C ALA A 342 -43.07 -14.07 -1.62
N LEU A 343 -42.23 -15.11 -1.55
CA LEU A 343 -40.80 -14.97 -1.21
C LEU A 343 -40.03 -14.13 -2.23
N ARG A 344 -40.34 -14.25 -3.53
CA ARG A 344 -39.78 -13.35 -4.56
C ARG A 344 -40.07 -11.89 -4.26
N GLY A 345 -41.29 -11.59 -3.83
CA GLY A 345 -41.70 -10.25 -3.43
C GLY A 345 -40.97 -9.74 -2.18
N GLU A 346 -40.78 -10.61 -1.18
CA GLU A 346 -40.04 -10.28 0.05
C GLU A 346 -38.55 -10.03 -0.21
N ILE A 347 -37.88 -10.94 -0.95
CA ILE A 347 -36.49 -10.80 -1.38
C ILE A 347 -36.29 -9.48 -2.13
N TRP A 348 -37.14 -9.21 -3.12
CA TRP A 348 -37.05 -7.97 -3.90
C TRP A 348 -37.26 -6.72 -3.03
N THR A 349 -38.25 -6.74 -2.13
CA THR A 349 -38.51 -5.62 -1.22
C THR A 349 -37.30 -5.35 -0.32
N LEU A 350 -36.64 -6.39 0.19
CA LEU A 350 -35.45 -6.25 1.00
C LEU A 350 -34.27 -5.69 0.19
N ILE A 351 -34.04 -6.20 -1.01
CA ILE A 351 -32.98 -5.72 -1.92
C ILE A 351 -33.13 -4.23 -2.21
N GLN A 352 -34.34 -3.76 -2.52
CA GLN A 352 -34.60 -2.33 -2.73
C GLN A 352 -34.45 -1.50 -1.46
N ALA A 353 -34.98 -1.98 -0.33
CA ALA A 353 -34.88 -1.28 0.95
C ALA A 353 -33.42 -1.12 1.42
N ALA A 354 -32.57 -2.11 1.13
CA ALA A 354 -31.16 -2.11 1.47
C ALA A 354 -30.23 -1.48 0.40
N GLN A 355 -30.81 -0.94 -0.68
CA GLN A 355 -30.10 -0.34 -1.82
C GLN A 355 -29.14 -1.31 -2.54
N MET A 356 -29.45 -2.61 -2.53
CA MET A 356 -28.66 -3.65 -3.20
C MET A 356 -29.01 -3.79 -4.69
N ASP A 357 -30.18 -3.30 -5.11
CA ASP A 357 -30.61 -3.28 -6.52
C ASP A 357 -29.65 -2.46 -7.39
N ALA A 358 -29.28 -1.26 -6.95
CA ALA A 358 -28.31 -0.42 -7.65
C ALA A 358 -26.93 -1.08 -7.79
N GLU A 359 -26.50 -1.85 -6.78
CA GLU A 359 -25.20 -2.53 -6.76
C GLU A 359 -25.15 -3.75 -7.68
N LEU A 360 -26.26 -4.48 -7.73
CA LEU A 360 -26.44 -5.65 -8.58
C LEU A 360 -26.80 -5.25 -10.04
N GLY A 361 -26.87 -3.96 -10.34
CA GLY A 361 -27.19 -3.44 -11.67
C GLY A 361 -28.64 -3.66 -12.10
N LEU A 362 -29.58 -3.68 -11.15
CA LEU A 362 -31.00 -3.98 -11.39
C LEU A 362 -31.82 -2.70 -11.39
N THR A 363 -32.55 -2.45 -12.48
CA THR A 363 -33.52 -1.33 -12.56
C THR A 363 -34.93 -1.75 -12.18
N ASP A 364 -35.28 -3.00 -12.48
CA ASP A 364 -36.61 -3.57 -12.28
C ASP A 364 -36.47 -4.98 -11.72
N ARG A 365 -37.54 -5.45 -11.07
CA ARG A 365 -37.60 -6.83 -10.59
C ARG A 365 -37.50 -7.78 -11.79
N PRO A 366 -36.61 -8.79 -11.77
CA PRO A 366 -36.59 -9.84 -12.78
C PRO A 366 -37.97 -10.49 -12.92
N ASP A 367 -38.26 -11.00 -14.12
CA ASP A 367 -39.46 -11.79 -14.32
C ASP A 367 -39.37 -13.12 -13.54
N ASP A 368 -40.53 -13.76 -13.39
CA ASP A 368 -40.66 -14.96 -12.57
C ASP A 368 -39.87 -16.17 -13.14
N GLU A 369 -39.51 -16.15 -14.42
CA GLU A 369 -38.72 -17.19 -15.10
C GLU A 369 -37.21 -16.98 -14.91
N ALA A 370 -36.75 -15.72 -14.86
CA ALA A 370 -35.35 -15.35 -14.62
C ALA A 370 -35.02 -15.13 -13.13
N PHE A 371 -36.01 -15.15 -12.23
CA PHE A 371 -35.78 -14.90 -10.81
C PHE A 371 -34.87 -15.95 -10.15
N ASP A 372 -34.90 -17.20 -10.62
CA ASP A 372 -34.03 -18.26 -10.08
C ASP A 372 -32.57 -17.99 -10.42
N ASP A 373 -32.27 -17.62 -11.67
CA ASP A 373 -30.92 -17.22 -12.11
C ASP A 373 -30.45 -15.95 -11.37
N PHE A 374 -31.38 -15.02 -11.13
CA PHE A 374 -31.12 -13.84 -10.31
C PHE A 374 -30.74 -14.21 -8.87
N VAL A 375 -31.46 -15.13 -8.23
CA VAL A 375 -31.12 -15.61 -6.88
C VAL A 375 -29.71 -16.22 -6.85
N MET A 376 -29.33 -16.98 -7.89
CA MET A 376 -27.97 -17.53 -7.99
C MET A 376 -26.90 -16.44 -8.12
N HIS A 377 -27.17 -15.35 -8.83
CA HIS A 377 -26.27 -14.20 -8.89
C HIS A 377 -26.12 -13.51 -7.53
N VAL A 378 -27.23 -13.31 -6.81
CA VAL A 378 -27.23 -12.74 -5.45
C VAL A 378 -26.48 -13.65 -4.46
N ASP A 379 -26.67 -14.97 -4.56
CA ASP A 379 -25.96 -15.96 -3.73
C ASP A 379 -24.43 -15.84 -3.90
N GLY A 380 -23.96 -15.76 -5.15
CA GLY A 380 -22.54 -15.54 -5.44
C GLY A 380 -22.00 -14.22 -4.88
N TRP A 381 -22.76 -13.13 -5.03
CA TRP A 381 -22.39 -11.82 -4.48
C TRP A 381 -22.33 -11.82 -2.93
N LEU A 382 -23.33 -12.42 -2.27
CA LEU A 382 -23.35 -12.58 -0.81
C LEU A 382 -22.18 -13.41 -0.33
N CYS A 383 -21.89 -14.52 -1.02
CA CYS A 383 -20.75 -15.38 -0.74
C CYS A 383 -19.45 -14.60 -0.73
N GLU A 384 -19.21 -13.75 -1.73
CA GLU A 384 -17.97 -12.99 -1.81
C GLU A 384 -17.84 -11.89 -0.75
N ILE A 385 -18.91 -11.21 -0.38
CA ILE A 385 -18.91 -10.20 0.68
C ILE A 385 -18.70 -10.87 2.03
N LYS A 386 -19.40 -11.99 2.27
CA LYS A 386 -19.31 -12.73 3.53
C LYS A 386 -17.94 -13.36 3.71
N ASP A 387 -17.40 -13.99 2.68
CA ASP A 387 -16.20 -14.82 2.76
C ASP A 387 -14.89 -14.04 2.66
N VAL A 388 -14.90 -12.79 2.21
CA VAL A 388 -13.66 -12.00 2.09
C VAL A 388 -12.96 -11.82 3.43
N GLN A 389 -11.62 -11.89 3.40
CA GLN A 389 -10.78 -11.58 4.55
C GLN A 389 -10.65 -10.07 4.68
N ILE A 390 -10.98 -9.55 5.86
CA ILE A 390 -10.81 -8.15 6.26
C ILE A 390 -9.91 -8.09 7.50
N ARG A 391 -9.38 -6.90 7.79
CA ARG A 391 -8.66 -6.66 9.04
C ARG A 391 -9.62 -6.70 10.23
N ASP A 392 -9.29 -7.49 11.25
CA ASP A 392 -10.00 -7.54 12.55
C ASP A 392 -9.18 -6.84 13.64
N GLY A 393 -8.58 -5.69 13.29
CA GLY A 393 -7.76 -4.88 14.18
C GLY A 393 -6.52 -4.35 13.47
N LEU A 394 -5.57 -3.88 14.27
CA LEU A 394 -4.28 -3.39 13.83
C LEU A 394 -3.16 -4.21 14.47
N HIS A 395 -2.06 -4.40 13.74
CA HIS A 395 -0.87 -5.03 14.30
C HIS A 395 -0.25 -4.13 15.38
N VAL A 396 0.29 -4.73 16.43
CA VAL A 396 1.08 -4.04 17.45
C VAL A 396 2.49 -4.62 17.43
N LEU A 397 3.50 -3.77 17.29
CA LEU A 397 4.89 -4.23 17.15
C LEU A 397 5.30 -5.17 18.29
N GLY A 398 5.83 -6.34 17.93
CA GLY A 398 6.22 -7.40 18.86
C GLY A 398 5.07 -8.20 19.48
N GLN A 399 3.81 -7.91 19.15
CA GLN A 399 2.66 -8.67 19.63
C GLN A 399 2.46 -9.94 18.83
N VAL A 400 2.69 -11.08 19.45
CA VAL A 400 2.31 -12.38 18.87
C VAL A 400 0.79 -12.52 18.90
N PRO A 401 0.12 -12.85 17.77
CA PRO A 401 -1.31 -13.16 17.78
C PRO A 401 -1.62 -14.35 18.69
N THR A 402 -2.71 -14.29 19.45
CA THR A 402 -3.12 -15.38 20.36
C THR A 402 -4.62 -15.63 20.30
N GLY A 403 -5.08 -16.76 20.85
CA GLY A 403 -6.51 -17.10 20.91
C GLY A 403 -7.16 -17.10 19.53
N ASP A 404 -8.32 -16.45 19.41
CA ASP A 404 -9.08 -16.37 18.17
C ASP A 404 -8.34 -15.60 17.06
N GLU A 405 -7.53 -14.58 17.38
CA GLU A 405 -6.75 -13.85 16.37
C GLU A 405 -5.74 -14.78 15.68
N LEU A 406 -5.07 -15.65 16.45
CA LEU A 406 -4.15 -16.64 15.89
C LEU A 406 -4.89 -17.68 15.04
N VAL A 407 -6.03 -18.17 15.51
CA VAL A 407 -6.85 -19.14 14.76
C VAL A 407 -7.31 -18.55 13.44
N ASN A 408 -7.84 -17.33 13.44
CA ASN A 408 -8.33 -16.67 12.23
C ASN A 408 -7.19 -16.36 11.25
N LEU A 409 -6.03 -15.90 11.75
CA LEU A 409 -4.87 -15.66 10.91
C LEU A 409 -4.32 -16.95 10.29
N VAL A 410 -4.26 -18.05 11.06
CA VAL A 410 -3.85 -19.36 10.52
C VAL A 410 -4.85 -19.84 9.47
N LEU A 411 -6.16 -19.69 9.69
CA LEU A 411 -7.18 -20.01 8.68
C LEU A 411 -6.98 -19.20 7.40
N ALA A 412 -6.76 -17.89 7.53
CA ALA A 412 -6.53 -17.00 6.39
C ALA A 412 -5.28 -17.40 5.59
N VAL A 413 -4.18 -17.75 6.26
CA VAL A 413 -2.94 -18.22 5.61
C VAL A 413 -3.15 -19.57 4.92
N LEU A 414 -3.84 -20.51 5.57
CA LEU A 414 -4.08 -21.85 5.03
C LEU A 414 -5.15 -21.89 3.94
N ARG A 415 -5.88 -20.79 3.70
CA ARG A 415 -6.86 -20.72 2.61
C ARG A 415 -6.20 -20.82 1.24
N ALA A 416 -5.05 -20.19 1.05
CA ALA A 416 -4.31 -20.21 -0.21
C ALA A 416 -3.54 -21.52 -0.42
N ASN A 417 -3.36 -21.89 -1.69
CA ASN A 417 -2.39 -22.92 -2.07
C ASN A 417 -0.97 -22.44 -1.76
N GLN A 418 -0.16 -23.29 -1.14
CA GLN A 418 1.15 -22.89 -0.62
C GLN A 418 2.25 -23.07 -1.67
N VAL A 419 3.00 -22.00 -1.91
CA VAL A 419 4.25 -22.03 -2.69
C VAL A 419 5.41 -22.09 -1.69
N PHE A 420 5.89 -23.30 -1.42
CA PHE A 420 6.89 -23.53 -0.37
C PHE A 420 8.00 -24.48 -0.85
N GLY A 421 9.24 -24.24 -0.40
CA GLY A 421 10.40 -25.07 -0.78
C GLY A 421 10.73 -25.07 -2.28
N GLY A 422 10.27 -24.07 -3.05
CA GLY A 422 10.43 -24.02 -4.51
C GLY A 422 9.47 -24.94 -5.27
N GLN A 423 8.52 -25.59 -4.59
CA GLN A 423 7.43 -26.35 -5.20
C GLN A 423 6.16 -25.50 -5.22
N VAL A 424 5.54 -25.45 -6.40
CA VAL A 424 4.21 -24.87 -6.58
C VAL A 424 3.18 -25.90 -6.12
N ASN A 425 2.17 -25.47 -5.35
CA ASN A 425 1.15 -26.34 -4.75
C ASN A 425 1.75 -27.46 -3.89
N GLY A 426 2.84 -27.16 -3.17
CA GLY A 426 3.51 -28.13 -2.30
C GLY A 426 2.62 -28.57 -1.13
N VAL A 427 1.71 -27.70 -0.71
CA VAL A 427 0.62 -27.99 0.25
C VAL A 427 -0.65 -27.32 -0.28
N PRO A 428 -1.77 -28.07 -0.45
CA PRO A 428 -3.02 -27.48 -0.90
C PRO A 428 -3.61 -26.54 0.16
N GLY A 429 -4.40 -25.56 -0.29
CA GLY A 429 -5.24 -24.78 0.61
C GLY A 429 -6.19 -25.69 1.40
N LEU A 430 -6.46 -25.36 2.66
CA LEU A 430 -7.25 -26.19 3.57
C LEU A 430 -8.66 -26.42 3.03
N ARG A 431 -9.29 -25.40 2.44
CA ARG A 431 -10.63 -25.51 1.83
C ARG A 431 -10.62 -26.33 0.55
N THR A 432 -9.60 -26.15 -0.28
CA THR A 432 -9.36 -26.97 -1.48
C THR A 432 -9.18 -28.45 -1.10
N ALA A 433 -8.44 -28.74 -0.02
CA ALA A 433 -8.26 -30.09 0.50
C ALA A 433 -9.56 -30.70 1.09
N LEU A 434 -10.50 -29.86 1.51
CA LEU A 434 -11.87 -30.24 1.91
C LEU A 434 -12.83 -30.39 0.71
N GLY A 435 -12.37 -30.12 -0.51
CA GLY A 435 -13.13 -30.31 -1.74
C GLY A 435 -13.80 -29.04 -2.29
N LEU A 436 -13.45 -27.85 -1.79
CA LEU A 436 -13.98 -26.59 -2.32
C LEU A 436 -13.24 -26.19 -3.62
N ALA A 437 -13.99 -25.97 -4.68
CA ALA A 437 -13.51 -25.24 -5.85
C ALA A 437 -13.69 -23.74 -5.59
N GLU A 438 -12.58 -23.02 -5.37
CA GLU A 438 -12.62 -21.57 -5.14
C GLU A 438 -13.19 -20.84 -6.36
N GLY A 439 -14.09 -19.88 -6.15
CA GLY A 439 -14.68 -19.03 -7.21
C GLY A 439 -16.08 -19.44 -7.68
N ASP A 440 -16.36 -20.74 -7.81
CA ASP A 440 -17.60 -21.24 -8.46
C ASP A 440 -18.56 -21.97 -7.51
N ALA A 441 -18.22 -22.06 -6.22
CA ALA A 441 -19.01 -22.81 -5.24
C ALA A 441 -20.18 -21.96 -4.67
N PRO A 442 -21.38 -22.56 -4.50
CA PRO A 442 -22.52 -21.89 -3.84
C PRO A 442 -22.20 -21.50 -2.39
N LEU A 443 -22.85 -20.44 -1.89
CA LEU A 443 -22.62 -19.90 -0.54
C LEU A 443 -22.72 -20.97 0.56
N ALA A 444 -23.78 -21.77 0.53
CA ALA A 444 -24.01 -22.83 1.51
C ALA A 444 -22.87 -23.88 1.55
N GLN A 445 -22.25 -24.17 0.40
CA GLN A 445 -21.10 -25.07 0.33
C GLN A 445 -19.84 -24.41 0.89
N VAL A 446 -19.61 -23.14 0.56
CA VAL A 446 -18.48 -22.36 1.08
C VAL A 446 -18.55 -22.27 2.61
N ASP A 447 -19.71 -21.96 3.18
CA ASP A 447 -19.92 -21.90 4.63
C ASP A 447 -19.72 -23.25 5.32
N ALA A 448 -20.26 -24.33 4.74
CA ALA A 448 -20.07 -25.67 5.31
C ALA A 448 -18.59 -26.05 5.36
N VAL A 449 -17.83 -25.77 4.29
CA VAL A 449 -16.39 -26.04 4.23
C VAL A 449 -15.60 -25.12 5.17
N GLU A 450 -15.93 -23.83 5.24
CA GLU A 450 -15.28 -22.89 6.16
C GLU A 450 -15.52 -23.29 7.63
N ALA A 451 -16.73 -23.71 7.98
CA ALA A 451 -17.05 -24.21 9.32
C ALA A 451 -16.22 -25.47 9.67
N GLN A 452 -16.05 -26.39 8.72
CA GLN A 452 -15.18 -27.57 8.90
C GLN A 452 -13.71 -27.18 9.04
N ALA A 453 -13.21 -26.29 8.19
CA ALA A 453 -11.85 -25.77 8.24
C ALA A 453 -11.57 -25.12 9.60
N ARG A 454 -12.49 -24.25 10.07
CA ARG A 454 -12.41 -23.62 11.39
C ARG A 454 -12.43 -24.65 12.51
N ALA A 455 -13.32 -25.63 12.46
CA ALA A 455 -13.39 -26.69 13.48
C ALA A 455 -12.07 -27.48 13.58
N LEU A 456 -11.43 -27.79 12.45
CA LEU A 456 -10.12 -28.44 12.41
C LEU A 456 -9.03 -27.58 13.06
N VAL A 457 -8.94 -26.29 12.69
CA VAL A 457 -7.91 -25.38 13.23
C VAL A 457 -8.12 -25.11 14.72
N VAL A 458 -9.37 -24.92 15.17
CA VAL A 458 -9.70 -24.76 16.61
C VAL A 458 -9.34 -26.03 17.40
N ALA A 459 -9.68 -27.21 16.87
CA ALA A 459 -9.37 -28.48 17.52
C ALA A 459 -7.85 -28.72 17.63
N LEU A 460 -7.08 -28.24 16.65
CA LEU A 460 -5.62 -28.29 16.66
C LEU A 460 -5.01 -27.26 17.62
N ALA A 461 -5.54 -26.03 17.64
CA ALA A 461 -5.14 -24.99 18.60
C ALA A 461 -5.37 -25.44 20.06
N GLY A 462 -6.51 -26.09 20.33
CA GLY A 462 -6.82 -26.68 21.64
C GLY A 462 -5.87 -27.80 22.08
N ARG A 463 -5.07 -28.33 21.15
CA ARG A 463 -4.01 -29.32 21.39
C ARG A 463 -2.61 -28.72 21.34
N GLY A 464 -2.51 -27.38 21.44
CA GLY A 464 -1.24 -26.68 21.49
C GLY A 464 -0.47 -26.70 20.17
N TRP A 465 -1.16 -26.84 19.03
CA TRP A 465 -0.54 -26.94 17.71
C TRP A 465 0.44 -28.11 17.56
N ASP A 466 0.15 -29.23 18.23
CA ASP A 466 0.94 -30.46 18.13
C ASP A 466 0.70 -31.19 16.79
N ALA A 467 1.76 -31.35 16.00
CA ALA A 467 1.72 -32.05 14.72
C ALA A 467 1.35 -33.54 14.87
N ASP A 468 1.73 -34.18 15.99
CA ASP A 468 1.40 -35.59 16.24
C ASP A 468 -0.11 -35.80 16.47
N ALA A 469 -0.82 -34.73 16.82
CA ALA A 469 -2.26 -34.79 17.05
C ALA A 469 -3.09 -34.63 15.77
N VAL A 470 -2.49 -34.22 14.64
CA VAL A 470 -3.19 -33.96 13.37
C VAL A 470 -4.02 -35.16 12.89
N PRO A 471 -3.51 -36.41 12.85
CA PRO A 471 -4.33 -37.55 12.42
C PRO A 471 -5.53 -37.81 13.34
N GLY A 472 -5.44 -37.45 14.62
CA GLY A 472 -6.54 -37.52 15.57
C GLY A 472 -7.60 -36.47 15.30
N VAL A 473 -7.18 -35.22 15.11
CA VAL A 473 -8.06 -34.07 14.79
C VAL A 473 -8.82 -34.31 13.49
N VAL A 474 -8.14 -34.77 12.43
CA VAL A 474 -8.77 -35.04 11.14
C VAL A 474 -9.86 -36.11 11.27
N ARG A 475 -9.57 -37.22 11.96
CA ARG A 475 -10.57 -38.28 12.20
C ARG A 475 -11.73 -37.84 13.07
N GLU A 476 -11.48 -37.00 14.07
CA GLU A 476 -12.51 -36.46 14.96
C GLU A 476 -13.49 -35.55 14.21
N VAL A 477 -12.98 -34.61 13.41
CA VAL A 477 -13.81 -33.59 12.78
C VAL A 477 -14.44 -34.08 11.47
N LEU A 478 -13.71 -34.85 10.66
CA LEU A 478 -14.19 -35.31 9.35
C LEU A 478 -14.77 -36.73 9.37
N GLY A 479 -14.62 -37.48 10.46
CA GLY A 479 -15.05 -38.87 10.56
C GLY A 479 -14.21 -39.86 9.73
N GLY A 480 -13.07 -39.44 9.19
CA GLY A 480 -12.20 -40.24 8.32
C GLY A 480 -10.81 -39.66 8.15
N GLU A 481 -9.99 -40.28 7.31
CA GLU A 481 -8.67 -39.76 6.93
C GLU A 481 -8.79 -38.87 5.68
N ASN A 482 -8.06 -37.76 5.67
CA ASN A 482 -7.88 -36.92 4.48
C ASN A 482 -6.42 -36.43 4.45
N ALA A 483 -5.66 -36.92 3.47
CA ALA A 483 -4.22 -36.66 3.37
C ALA A 483 -3.91 -35.18 3.06
N GLY A 484 -4.73 -34.52 2.25
CA GLY A 484 -4.56 -33.09 1.92
C GLY A 484 -4.79 -32.21 3.15
N VAL A 485 -5.85 -32.48 3.91
CA VAL A 485 -6.15 -31.78 5.16
C VAL A 485 -5.05 -32.04 6.20
N ALA A 486 -4.63 -33.31 6.35
CA ALA A 486 -3.54 -33.64 7.26
C ALA A 486 -2.23 -32.93 6.88
N ALA A 487 -1.92 -32.79 5.59
CA ALA A 487 -0.75 -32.04 5.12
C ALA A 487 -0.87 -30.54 5.45
N ALA A 488 -2.02 -29.92 5.19
CA ALA A 488 -2.27 -28.50 5.50
C ALA A 488 -2.16 -28.20 7.02
N LEU A 489 -2.76 -29.05 7.86
CA LEU A 489 -2.69 -28.89 9.32
C LEU A 489 -1.28 -29.17 9.87
N THR A 490 -0.57 -30.16 9.34
CA THR A 490 0.83 -30.41 9.70
C THR A 490 1.70 -29.22 9.32
N PHE A 491 1.50 -28.65 8.13
CA PHE A 491 2.19 -27.44 7.68
C PHE A 491 1.91 -26.25 8.61
N ALA A 492 0.68 -26.11 9.10
CA ALA A 492 0.33 -25.11 10.11
C ALA A 492 1.17 -25.26 11.40
N CYS A 493 1.27 -26.49 11.92
CA CYS A 493 2.02 -26.82 13.13
C CYS A 493 3.54 -26.61 12.99
N VAL A 494 4.11 -26.99 11.84
CA VAL A 494 5.58 -27.05 11.67
C VAL A 494 6.17 -25.79 11.05
N GLU A 495 5.39 -25.04 10.27
CA GLU A 495 5.87 -23.84 9.58
C GLU A 495 5.12 -22.57 10.02
N VAL A 496 3.79 -22.53 9.89
CA VAL A 496 3.03 -21.28 10.07
C VAL A 496 3.10 -20.79 11.52
N VAL A 497 2.65 -21.60 12.48
CA VAL A 497 2.54 -21.19 13.89
C VAL A 497 3.92 -20.91 14.51
N PRO A 498 4.96 -21.75 14.32
CA PRO A 498 6.29 -21.44 14.84
C PRO A 498 6.89 -20.14 14.28
N ARG A 499 6.58 -19.79 13.03
CA ARG A 499 7.02 -18.52 12.43
C ARG A 499 6.22 -17.33 12.96
N LEU A 500 4.91 -17.46 13.14
CA LEU A 500 4.07 -16.43 13.78
C LEU A 500 4.46 -16.21 15.25
N ALA A 501 4.82 -17.27 15.98
CA ALA A 501 5.28 -17.17 17.37
C ALA A 501 6.54 -16.30 17.54
N ARG A 502 7.32 -16.13 16.46
CA ARG A 502 8.51 -15.28 16.41
C ARG A 502 8.25 -13.83 16.03
N THR A 503 6.98 -13.40 15.93
CA THR A 503 6.63 -11.98 15.80
C THR A 503 7.19 -11.11 16.94
N SER A 504 7.51 -11.70 18.10
CA SER A 504 8.29 -11.02 19.15
C SER A 504 9.68 -10.54 18.71
N ASP A 505 10.25 -11.13 17.65
CA ASP A 505 11.55 -10.74 17.09
C ASP A 505 11.53 -9.30 16.54
N GLU A 506 10.36 -8.70 16.28
CA GLU A 506 10.22 -7.33 15.77
C GLU A 506 10.84 -6.26 16.68
N ILE A 507 10.45 -6.23 17.96
CA ILE A 507 11.07 -5.32 18.95
C ILE A 507 12.51 -5.76 19.22
N GLY A 508 12.76 -7.07 19.34
CA GLY A 508 14.10 -7.60 19.60
C GLY A 508 15.13 -7.17 18.55
N ASN A 509 14.78 -7.27 17.27
CA ASN A 509 15.66 -6.90 16.16
C ASN A 509 15.71 -5.38 15.93
N THR A 510 14.67 -4.63 16.30
CA THR A 510 14.74 -3.16 16.38
C THR A 510 15.81 -2.74 17.40
N LEU A 511 15.78 -3.31 18.61
CA LEU A 511 16.80 -3.07 19.63
C LEU A 511 18.18 -3.57 19.21
N HIS A 512 18.24 -4.72 18.53
CA HIS A 512 19.50 -5.26 17.99
C HIS A 512 20.13 -4.31 16.97
N ALA A 513 19.33 -3.72 16.06
CA ALA A 513 19.78 -2.71 15.10
C ALA A 513 20.30 -1.46 15.83
N LEU A 514 19.58 -0.98 16.85
CA LEU A 514 19.99 0.15 17.70
C LEU A 514 21.24 -0.15 18.56
N ALA A 515 21.63 -1.43 18.66
CA ALA A 515 22.89 -1.87 19.28
C ALA A 515 24.02 -2.11 18.26
N GLY A 516 23.86 -1.69 17.00
CA GLY A 516 24.81 -1.90 15.92
C GLY A 516 24.92 -3.37 15.49
N GLY A 517 23.85 -4.14 15.70
CA GLY A 517 23.75 -5.56 15.37
C GLY A 517 23.30 -5.82 13.93
N TYR A 518 23.56 -7.03 13.44
CA TYR A 518 23.10 -7.46 12.11
C TYR A 518 21.67 -7.98 12.17
N VAL A 519 20.75 -7.27 11.51
CA VAL A 519 19.36 -7.74 11.36
C VAL A 519 19.30 -8.77 10.22
N PRO A 520 18.86 -10.01 10.49
CA PRO A 520 18.74 -11.04 9.46
C PRO A 520 17.81 -10.61 8.33
N ALA A 521 18.15 -10.93 7.09
CA ALA A 521 17.28 -10.69 5.94
C ALA A 521 16.31 -11.86 5.70
N GLY A 522 15.19 -11.57 5.05
CA GLY A 522 14.21 -12.56 4.58
C GLY A 522 13.42 -12.04 3.39
N PRO A 523 12.61 -12.88 2.73
CA PRO A 523 11.72 -12.41 1.67
C PRO A 523 10.56 -11.59 2.25
N SER A 524 10.00 -10.71 1.43
CA SER A 524 8.81 -9.90 1.69
C SER A 524 7.64 -10.31 0.80
N GLY A 525 6.40 -9.99 1.19
CA GLY A 525 5.18 -10.30 0.46
C GLY A 525 4.01 -10.61 1.39
N SER A 526 2.85 -10.95 0.81
CA SER A 526 1.66 -11.30 1.59
C SER A 526 1.75 -12.76 2.07
N PRO A 527 1.69 -13.03 3.40
CA PRO A 527 1.59 -14.40 3.90
C PRO A 527 0.24 -15.05 3.55
N LEU A 528 -0.78 -14.26 3.16
CA LEU A 528 -2.10 -14.74 2.74
C LEU A 528 -2.12 -15.23 1.30
N ARG A 529 -1.08 -14.95 0.51
CA ARG A 529 -0.96 -15.37 -0.89
C ARG A 529 -0.11 -16.63 -1.06
N GLY A 530 -0.11 -17.50 -0.06
CA GLY A 530 0.62 -18.78 -0.07
C GLY A 530 2.15 -18.65 0.10
N LEU A 531 2.64 -17.49 0.58
CA LEU A 531 4.07 -17.19 0.74
C LEU A 531 4.52 -17.22 2.21
N VAL A 532 4.36 -18.35 2.90
CA VAL A 532 4.68 -18.47 4.34
C VAL A 532 6.18 -18.23 4.67
N ASN A 533 7.07 -18.30 3.69
CA ASN A 533 8.49 -17.97 3.87
C ASN A 533 8.76 -16.47 4.18
N VAL A 534 7.78 -15.58 3.98
CA VAL A 534 7.82 -14.18 4.45
C VAL A 534 7.69 -14.07 5.97
N LEU A 535 7.36 -15.17 6.65
CA LEU A 535 7.44 -15.30 8.11
C LEU A 535 8.73 -16.06 8.50
N PRO A 536 9.29 -15.85 9.70
CA PRO A 536 8.85 -14.90 10.73
C PRO A 536 9.14 -13.44 10.34
N THR A 537 8.51 -12.50 11.03
CA THR A 537 8.81 -11.06 10.92
C THR A 537 9.99 -10.67 11.81
N GLY A 538 10.32 -9.38 11.88
CA GLY A 538 11.50 -8.84 12.55
C GLY A 538 12.76 -8.87 11.67
N ARG A 539 12.63 -8.88 10.34
CA ARG A 539 13.74 -9.07 9.39
C ARG A 539 13.97 -7.86 8.49
N ASN A 540 15.21 -7.72 8.02
CA ASN A 540 15.57 -6.71 7.03
C ASN A 540 15.28 -7.24 5.62
N PHE A 541 14.01 -7.23 5.22
CA PHE A 541 13.57 -7.96 4.05
C PHE A 541 14.29 -7.58 2.74
N TYR A 542 14.25 -8.48 1.78
CA TYR A 542 14.55 -8.23 0.38
C TYR A 542 13.33 -8.61 -0.47
N SER A 543 13.25 -8.05 -1.68
CA SER A 543 12.16 -8.32 -2.62
C SER A 543 12.52 -9.43 -3.62
N VAL A 544 12.75 -9.09 -4.89
CA VAL A 544 12.85 -10.05 -6.00
C VAL A 544 14.01 -9.69 -6.93
N ASP A 545 14.46 -10.65 -7.77
CA ASP A 545 15.37 -10.32 -8.88
C ASP A 545 14.56 -9.58 -9.96
N PRO A 546 14.82 -8.27 -10.21
CA PRO A 546 14.05 -7.49 -11.18
C PRO A 546 14.20 -7.99 -12.62
N LYS A 547 15.20 -8.84 -12.92
CA LYS A 547 15.38 -9.45 -14.25
C LYS A 547 14.58 -10.75 -14.45
N ALA A 548 13.93 -11.25 -13.40
CA ALA A 548 13.10 -12.45 -13.42
C ALA A 548 11.59 -12.13 -13.44
N ILE A 549 11.22 -10.90 -13.81
CA ILE A 549 9.84 -10.41 -13.89
C ILE A 549 9.42 -10.24 -15.35
N PRO A 550 8.22 -10.71 -15.75
CA PRO A 550 7.33 -11.53 -14.94
C PRO A 550 7.86 -12.96 -14.77
N SER A 551 7.51 -13.62 -13.66
CA SER A 551 7.73 -15.07 -13.54
C SER A 551 6.76 -15.86 -14.45
N ARG A 552 6.99 -17.16 -14.64
CA ARG A 552 6.06 -18.01 -15.43
C ARG A 552 4.66 -18.10 -14.81
N LEU A 553 4.57 -18.17 -13.48
CA LEU A 553 3.29 -18.18 -12.77
C LEU A 553 2.59 -16.83 -12.89
N ALA A 554 3.34 -15.75 -12.71
CA ALA A 554 2.82 -14.40 -12.91
C ALA A 554 2.31 -14.19 -14.34
N TYR A 555 2.96 -14.80 -15.34
CA TYR A 555 2.45 -14.78 -16.72
C TYR A 555 1.10 -15.49 -16.87
N GLN A 556 0.91 -16.66 -16.24
CA GLN A 556 -0.37 -17.37 -16.24
C GLN A 556 -1.47 -16.54 -15.57
N THR A 557 -1.19 -15.95 -14.41
CA THR A 557 -2.14 -15.08 -13.70
C THR A 557 -2.45 -13.83 -14.52
N GLY A 558 -1.44 -13.14 -15.05
CA GLY A 558 -1.64 -11.95 -15.89
C GLY A 558 -2.39 -12.26 -17.20
N GLN A 559 -2.20 -13.45 -17.77
CA GLN A 559 -3.01 -13.92 -18.90
C GLN A 559 -4.49 -14.08 -18.51
N ALA A 560 -4.78 -14.77 -17.38
CA ALA A 560 -6.13 -14.92 -16.89
C ALA A 560 -6.79 -13.56 -16.57
N MET A 561 -6.03 -12.59 -16.07
CA MET A 561 -6.50 -11.22 -15.83
C MET A 561 -6.87 -10.50 -17.14
N ALA A 562 -6.00 -10.58 -18.15
CA ALA A 562 -6.27 -9.99 -19.46
C ALA A 562 -7.50 -10.63 -20.14
N GLU A 563 -7.65 -11.95 -20.05
CA GLU A 563 -8.81 -12.68 -20.57
C GLU A 563 -10.10 -12.29 -19.84
N SER A 564 -10.07 -12.26 -18.50
CA SER A 564 -11.19 -11.83 -17.66
C SER A 564 -11.61 -10.39 -17.97
N LEU A 565 -10.66 -9.46 -18.13
CA LEU A 565 -10.93 -8.06 -18.47
C LEU A 565 -11.58 -7.92 -19.84
N VAL A 566 -11.01 -8.60 -20.86
CA VAL A 566 -11.54 -8.55 -22.22
C VAL A 566 -12.93 -9.17 -22.29
N GLN A 567 -13.15 -10.31 -21.62
CA GLN A 567 -14.45 -10.96 -21.58
C GLN A 567 -15.49 -10.05 -20.89
N ARG A 568 -15.14 -9.47 -19.73
CA ARG A 568 -16.02 -8.52 -19.04
C ARG A 568 -16.40 -7.33 -19.93
N HIS A 569 -15.45 -6.78 -20.68
CA HIS A 569 -15.73 -5.68 -21.60
C HIS A 569 -16.64 -6.08 -22.76
N LEU A 570 -16.47 -7.30 -23.30
CA LEU A 570 -17.34 -7.84 -24.34
C LEU A 570 -18.77 -8.05 -23.82
N ASP A 571 -18.92 -8.55 -22.60
CA ASP A 571 -20.23 -8.75 -21.98
C ASP A 571 -20.94 -7.41 -21.74
N ASP A 572 -20.19 -6.40 -21.29
CA ASP A 572 -20.72 -5.05 -21.00
C ASP A 572 -21.04 -4.23 -22.26
N THR A 573 -20.31 -4.44 -23.38
CA THR A 573 -20.35 -3.52 -24.55
C THR A 573 -20.58 -4.18 -25.90
N GLY A 574 -20.44 -5.49 -26.01
CA GLY A 574 -20.50 -6.24 -27.26
C GLY A 574 -19.28 -6.08 -28.19
N THR A 575 -18.23 -5.37 -27.75
CA THR A 575 -17.03 -5.11 -28.56
C THR A 575 -15.75 -5.32 -27.77
N TYR A 576 -14.62 -5.55 -28.45
CA TYR A 576 -13.30 -5.62 -27.82
C TYR A 576 -12.83 -4.22 -27.39
N PRO A 577 -12.13 -4.09 -26.25
CA PRO A 577 -11.58 -2.80 -25.85
C PRO A 577 -10.48 -2.39 -26.83
N GLN A 578 -10.55 -1.18 -27.37
CA GLN A 578 -9.56 -0.69 -28.32
C GLN A 578 -8.25 -0.31 -27.62
N SER A 579 -8.35 0.29 -26.43
CA SER A 579 -7.21 0.56 -25.56
C SER A 579 -7.57 0.36 -24.09
N VAL A 580 -6.65 -0.24 -23.34
CA VAL A 580 -6.73 -0.37 -21.88
C VAL A 580 -5.68 0.55 -21.25
N GLY A 581 -6.10 1.38 -20.30
CA GLY A 581 -5.21 2.13 -19.42
C GLY A 581 -4.96 1.33 -18.15
N LEU A 582 -3.72 0.94 -17.87
CA LEU A 582 -3.38 0.15 -16.68
C LEU A 582 -2.39 0.90 -15.79
N SER A 583 -2.73 1.02 -14.51
CA SER A 583 -1.82 1.56 -13.49
C SER A 583 -0.97 0.43 -12.87
N VAL A 584 0.35 0.54 -12.98
CA VAL A 584 1.31 -0.52 -12.58
C VAL A 584 2.23 -0.04 -11.47
N TRP A 585 2.26 -0.76 -10.35
CA TRP A 585 3.03 -0.39 -9.16
C TRP A 585 4.19 -1.33 -8.89
N GLY A 586 5.29 -0.77 -8.36
CA GLY A 586 6.45 -1.58 -8.00
C GLY A 586 6.19 -2.53 -6.82
N THR A 587 5.35 -2.13 -5.87
CA THR A 587 4.99 -2.99 -4.72
C THR A 587 4.20 -4.22 -5.20
N SER A 588 3.25 -4.03 -6.12
CA SER A 588 2.50 -5.11 -6.80
C SER A 588 3.42 -6.10 -7.50
N ALA A 589 4.34 -5.60 -8.34
CA ALA A 589 5.30 -6.45 -9.04
C ALA A 589 6.20 -7.27 -8.09
N MET A 590 6.52 -6.74 -6.90
CA MET A 590 7.30 -7.45 -5.88
C MET A 590 6.48 -8.49 -5.13
N ARG A 591 5.19 -8.26 -4.86
CA ARG A 591 4.29 -9.23 -4.21
C ARG A 591 3.97 -10.41 -5.12
N THR A 592 3.75 -10.14 -6.41
CA THR A 592 3.23 -11.12 -7.36
C THR A 592 4.28 -11.72 -8.28
N SER A 593 5.49 -11.14 -8.30
CA SER A 593 6.50 -11.42 -9.33
C SER A 593 6.07 -11.02 -10.75
N GLY A 594 5.13 -10.07 -10.88
CA GLY A 594 4.86 -9.36 -12.14
C GLY A 594 3.51 -9.58 -12.81
N ASP A 595 2.42 -9.82 -12.07
CA ASP A 595 1.10 -10.06 -12.66
C ASP A 595 0.65 -8.91 -13.57
N ASP A 596 0.74 -7.65 -13.12
CA ASP A 596 0.41 -6.47 -13.93
C ASP A 596 1.25 -6.37 -15.22
N VAL A 597 2.54 -6.72 -15.13
CA VAL A 597 3.46 -6.70 -16.28
C VAL A 597 3.04 -7.77 -17.29
N ALA A 598 2.69 -8.95 -16.79
CA ALA A 598 2.18 -10.05 -17.61
C ALA A 598 0.84 -9.72 -18.26
N GLU A 599 -0.07 -9.03 -17.56
CA GLU A 599 -1.36 -8.60 -18.10
C GLU A 599 -1.16 -7.66 -19.30
N VAL A 600 -0.26 -6.68 -19.20
CA VAL A 600 0.10 -5.81 -20.34
C VAL A 600 0.58 -6.65 -21.53
N LEU A 601 1.50 -7.58 -21.30
CA LEU A 601 2.05 -8.44 -22.36
C LEU A 601 0.96 -9.34 -22.98
N ALA A 602 0.07 -9.90 -22.17
CA ALA A 602 -1.03 -10.75 -22.62
C ALA A 602 -2.06 -9.96 -23.45
N LEU A 603 -2.42 -8.72 -23.06
CA LEU A 603 -3.30 -7.84 -23.83
C LEU A 603 -2.73 -7.55 -25.25
N LEU A 604 -1.42 -7.31 -25.32
CA LEU A 604 -0.66 -7.12 -26.57
C LEU A 604 -0.50 -8.42 -27.40
N GLY A 605 -0.70 -9.59 -26.77
CA GLY A 605 -0.47 -10.91 -27.38
C GLY A 605 1.01 -11.25 -27.49
N VAL A 606 1.78 -10.99 -26.43
CA VAL A 606 3.23 -11.21 -26.32
C VAL A 606 3.53 -12.13 -25.13
N VAL A 607 4.37 -13.14 -25.35
CA VAL A 607 4.84 -14.08 -24.34
C VAL A 607 6.31 -13.78 -24.00
N PRO A 608 6.70 -13.65 -22.72
CA PRO A 608 8.10 -13.60 -22.32
C PRO A 608 8.85 -14.91 -22.62
N VAL A 609 10.13 -14.81 -22.92
CA VAL A 609 11.03 -15.96 -23.04
C VAL A 609 11.94 -16.00 -21.81
N TRP A 610 11.96 -17.13 -21.10
CA TRP A 610 12.77 -17.31 -19.90
C TRP A 610 13.96 -18.25 -20.14
N ASP A 611 15.11 -17.86 -19.61
CA ASP A 611 16.25 -18.76 -19.43
C ASP A 611 15.92 -19.82 -18.36
N GLU A 612 16.15 -21.09 -18.66
CA GLU A 612 15.74 -22.20 -17.77
C GLU A 612 16.52 -22.20 -16.44
N ALA A 613 17.80 -21.83 -16.48
CA ALA A 613 18.69 -21.93 -15.32
C ALA A 613 18.51 -20.74 -14.36
N SER A 614 18.56 -19.52 -14.89
CA SER A 614 18.48 -18.29 -14.11
C SER A 614 17.04 -17.82 -13.86
N ARG A 615 16.06 -18.36 -14.60
CA ARG A 615 14.66 -17.92 -14.63
C ARG A 615 14.47 -16.46 -15.08
N ARG A 616 15.52 -15.81 -15.60
CA ARG A 616 15.45 -14.44 -16.09
C ARG A 616 14.72 -14.38 -17.42
N VAL A 617 14.02 -13.28 -17.65
CA VAL A 617 13.44 -12.98 -18.97
C VAL A 617 14.56 -12.53 -19.90
N THR A 618 14.69 -13.20 -21.04
CA THR A 618 15.77 -12.98 -22.02
C THR A 618 15.27 -12.53 -23.39
N GLY A 619 13.96 -12.60 -23.64
CA GLY A 619 13.36 -12.23 -24.92
C GLY A 619 11.84 -12.16 -24.85
N LEU A 620 11.23 -11.86 -26.00
CA LEU A 620 9.79 -11.74 -26.19
C LEU A 620 9.40 -12.47 -27.48
N GLU A 621 8.26 -13.15 -27.46
CA GLU A 621 7.65 -13.81 -28.61
C GLU A 621 6.25 -13.24 -28.83
N VAL A 622 5.92 -12.86 -30.07
CA VAL A 622 4.61 -12.34 -30.42
C VAL A 622 3.72 -13.49 -30.90
N LEU A 623 2.62 -13.77 -30.20
CA LEU A 623 1.69 -14.84 -30.56
C LEU A 623 1.01 -14.53 -31.90
N PRO A 624 0.88 -15.50 -32.83
CA PRO A 624 0.05 -15.34 -34.02
C PRO A 624 -1.41 -15.00 -33.66
N LEU A 625 -2.08 -14.15 -34.46
CA LEU A 625 -3.49 -13.76 -34.20
C LEU A 625 -4.45 -14.97 -34.09
N ALA A 626 -4.19 -16.04 -34.86
CA ALA A 626 -4.99 -17.26 -34.80
C ALA A 626 -4.87 -18.00 -33.46
N GLU A 627 -3.73 -17.88 -32.78
CA GLU A 627 -3.51 -18.44 -31.45
C GLU A 627 -4.04 -17.48 -30.36
N LEU A 628 -3.89 -16.17 -30.56
CA LEU A 628 -4.43 -15.15 -29.65
C LEU A 628 -5.98 -15.17 -29.61
N GLY A 629 -6.64 -15.52 -30.72
CA GLY A 629 -8.10 -15.69 -30.79
C GLY A 629 -8.92 -14.39 -30.74
N ARG A 630 -8.25 -13.22 -30.65
CA ARG A 630 -8.85 -11.88 -30.58
C ARG A 630 -7.90 -10.82 -31.17
N PRO A 631 -8.36 -9.59 -31.40
CA PRO A 631 -7.48 -8.47 -31.71
C PRO A 631 -6.43 -8.22 -30.63
N ARG A 632 -5.28 -7.67 -31.01
CA ARG A 632 -4.31 -7.10 -30.06
C ARG A 632 -4.87 -5.79 -29.52
N VAL A 633 -4.98 -5.73 -28.20
CA VAL A 633 -5.51 -4.57 -27.48
C VAL A 633 -4.36 -3.59 -27.26
N ASP A 634 -4.57 -2.29 -27.56
CA ASP A 634 -3.57 -1.27 -27.24
C ASP A 634 -3.53 -1.03 -25.73
N VAL A 635 -2.36 -0.72 -25.17
CA VAL A 635 -2.20 -0.59 -23.72
C VAL A 635 -1.43 0.68 -23.40
N THR A 636 -2.06 1.56 -22.64
CA THR A 636 -1.40 2.74 -22.04
C THR A 636 -1.06 2.41 -20.59
N VAL A 637 0.22 2.47 -20.24
CA VAL A 637 0.70 2.06 -18.92
C VAL A 637 1.07 3.30 -18.11
N ARG A 638 0.42 3.49 -16.95
CA ARG A 638 0.84 4.46 -15.95
C ARG A 638 1.67 3.76 -14.87
N ILE A 639 2.99 3.97 -14.89
CA ILE A 639 3.89 3.46 -13.85
C ILE A 639 4.00 4.44 -12.67
N SER A 640 4.20 3.92 -11.46
CA SER A 640 4.62 4.75 -10.32
C SER A 640 6.11 5.10 -10.39
N GLY A 641 6.52 6.19 -9.73
CA GLY A 641 7.94 6.57 -9.65
C GLY A 641 8.83 5.47 -9.06
N PHE A 642 8.34 4.69 -8.10
CA PHE A 642 9.09 3.54 -7.58
C PHE A 642 9.22 2.39 -8.59
N PHE A 643 8.19 2.14 -9.41
CA PHE A 643 8.29 1.11 -10.46
C PHE A 643 9.42 1.45 -11.44
N ARG A 644 9.54 2.73 -11.85
CA ARG A 644 10.67 3.22 -12.66
C ARG A 644 12.02 2.92 -12.00
N ASP A 645 12.15 3.20 -10.71
CA ASP A 645 13.41 3.05 -9.99
C ASP A 645 13.82 1.58 -9.82
N ALA A 646 12.85 0.70 -9.58
CA ALA A 646 13.10 -0.69 -9.26
C ALA A 646 13.17 -1.61 -10.48
N PHE A 647 12.47 -1.29 -11.57
CA PHE A 647 12.26 -2.18 -12.71
C PHE A 647 12.61 -1.56 -14.09
N PRO A 648 13.78 -0.92 -14.26
CA PRO A 648 14.14 -0.33 -15.56
C PRO A 648 14.23 -1.36 -16.71
N HIS A 649 14.59 -2.61 -16.40
CA HIS A 649 14.61 -3.69 -17.38
C HIS A 649 13.21 -4.04 -17.89
N VAL A 650 12.20 -3.96 -17.00
CA VAL A 650 10.80 -4.22 -17.35
C VAL A 650 10.24 -3.08 -18.20
N LEU A 651 10.62 -1.83 -17.91
CA LEU A 651 10.26 -0.69 -18.77
C LEU A 651 10.75 -0.87 -20.21
N ALA A 652 12.03 -1.23 -20.37
CA ALA A 652 12.59 -1.51 -21.70
C ALA A 652 11.86 -2.67 -22.39
N MET A 653 11.53 -3.73 -21.64
CA MET A 653 10.80 -4.89 -22.17
C MET A 653 9.37 -4.55 -22.61
N LEU A 654 8.61 -3.79 -21.82
CA LEU A 654 7.26 -3.36 -22.20
C LEU A 654 7.29 -2.47 -23.45
N ASP A 655 8.25 -1.55 -23.52
CA ASP A 655 8.45 -0.70 -24.71
C ASP A 655 8.88 -1.51 -25.94
N ASP A 656 9.73 -2.53 -25.76
CA ASP A 656 10.07 -3.48 -26.83
C ASP A 656 8.81 -4.23 -27.32
N ALA A 657 7.95 -4.70 -26.40
CA ALA A 657 6.72 -5.42 -26.74
C ALA A 657 5.75 -4.56 -27.58
N VAL A 658 5.51 -3.31 -27.15
CA VAL A 658 4.64 -2.36 -27.87
C VAL A 658 5.17 -2.12 -29.29
N ARG A 659 6.46 -1.83 -29.45
CA ARG A 659 7.05 -1.57 -30.77
C ARG A 659 7.04 -2.80 -31.67
N LEU A 660 7.37 -3.98 -31.13
CA LEU A 660 7.31 -5.25 -31.85
C LEU A 660 5.92 -5.51 -32.43
N VAL A 661 4.88 -5.23 -31.66
CA VAL A 661 3.47 -5.41 -32.05
C VAL A 661 3.01 -4.35 -33.06
N ALA A 662 3.38 -3.08 -32.85
CA ALA A 662 3.02 -1.99 -33.77
C ALA A 662 3.58 -2.20 -35.19
N GLU A 663 4.78 -2.80 -35.29
CA GLU A 663 5.47 -3.06 -36.55
C GLU A 663 4.98 -4.31 -37.29
N ARG A 664 4.16 -5.17 -36.68
CA ARG A 664 3.63 -6.38 -37.34
C ARG A 664 2.80 -6.01 -38.56
N ASP A 665 2.99 -6.77 -39.64
CA ASP A 665 2.15 -6.64 -40.84
C ASP A 665 0.82 -7.37 -40.65
N GLU A 666 -0.04 -6.76 -39.84
CA GLU A 666 -1.37 -7.26 -39.48
C GLU A 666 -2.45 -6.24 -39.88
N PRO A 667 -3.68 -6.68 -40.16
CA PRO A 667 -4.80 -5.77 -40.40
C PRO A 667 -5.08 -4.90 -39.17
N VAL A 668 -5.36 -3.61 -39.38
CA VAL A 668 -5.53 -2.62 -38.31
C VAL A 668 -6.74 -2.91 -37.41
N GLU A 669 -7.75 -3.58 -37.94
CA GLU A 669 -8.93 -4.05 -37.21
C GLU A 669 -8.65 -5.23 -36.27
N GLN A 670 -7.50 -5.90 -36.43
CA GLN A 670 -7.03 -7.00 -35.57
C GLN A 670 -5.81 -6.60 -34.72
N ASN A 671 -5.27 -5.39 -34.91
CA ASN A 671 -4.12 -4.88 -34.17
C ASN A 671 -4.29 -3.39 -33.88
N TYR A 672 -4.91 -3.09 -32.73
CA TYR A 672 -5.24 -1.72 -32.33
C TYR A 672 -3.98 -0.89 -32.02
N VAL A 673 -2.92 -1.53 -31.52
CA VAL A 673 -1.61 -0.87 -31.30
C VAL A 673 -1.08 -0.29 -32.62
N ARG A 674 -1.07 -1.09 -33.69
CA ARG A 674 -0.65 -0.67 -35.02
C ARG A 674 -1.59 0.40 -35.58
N ALA A 675 -2.90 0.21 -35.44
CA ALA A 675 -3.90 1.16 -35.93
C ALA A 675 -3.67 2.56 -35.33
N HIS A 676 -3.50 2.65 -34.01
CA HIS A 676 -3.28 3.91 -33.31
C HIS A 676 -1.91 4.51 -33.63
N ALA A 677 -0.84 3.70 -33.65
CA ALA A 677 0.50 4.17 -34.01
C ALA A 677 0.55 4.73 -35.45
N GLN A 678 -0.14 4.11 -36.40
CA GLN A 678 -0.23 4.65 -37.77
C GLN A 678 -0.99 5.96 -37.84
N ALA A 679 -2.08 6.10 -37.08
CA ALA A 679 -2.85 7.34 -37.00
C ALA A 679 -2.00 8.48 -36.39
N ASP A 680 -1.28 8.21 -35.31
CA ASP A 680 -0.35 9.16 -34.67
C ASP A 680 0.79 9.55 -35.61
N LEU A 681 1.42 8.56 -36.27
CA LEU A 681 2.45 8.82 -37.26
C LEU A 681 1.93 9.68 -38.42
N ALA A 682 0.70 9.46 -38.88
CA ALA A 682 0.09 10.29 -39.91
C ALA A 682 -0.19 11.73 -39.41
N ALA A 683 -0.46 11.91 -38.12
CA ALA A 683 -0.75 13.21 -37.53
C ALA A 683 0.49 14.08 -37.32
N HIS A 684 1.60 13.51 -36.81
CA HIS A 684 2.79 14.28 -36.44
C HIS A 684 4.12 13.80 -37.06
N GLY A 685 4.14 12.68 -37.77
CA GLY A 685 5.31 12.22 -38.54
C GLY A 685 6.47 11.65 -37.72
N ASP A 686 6.27 11.37 -36.43
CA ASP A 686 7.31 10.87 -35.51
C ASP A 686 7.01 9.44 -35.05
N GLN A 687 7.83 8.48 -35.49
CA GLN A 687 7.66 7.06 -35.18
C GLN A 687 7.84 6.71 -33.70
N ARG A 688 8.77 7.39 -33.01
CA ARG A 688 9.05 7.12 -31.59
C ARG A 688 7.90 7.63 -30.74
N ARG A 689 7.39 8.83 -31.02
CA ARG A 689 6.20 9.37 -30.35
C ARG A 689 4.95 8.50 -30.59
N ALA A 690 4.73 8.07 -31.83
CA ALA A 690 3.58 7.26 -32.20
C ALA A 690 3.49 5.91 -31.47
N THR A 691 4.63 5.38 -31.01
CA THR A 691 4.73 4.10 -30.28
C THR A 691 4.96 4.28 -28.77
N THR A 692 4.89 5.51 -28.26
CA THR A 692 4.98 5.78 -26.82
C THR A 692 3.69 5.38 -26.11
N ARG A 693 3.81 4.53 -25.09
CA ARG A 693 2.69 3.99 -24.30
C ARG A 693 2.91 3.98 -22.79
N ILE A 694 4.13 4.22 -22.32
CA ILE A 694 4.49 4.10 -20.90
C ILE A 694 4.75 5.50 -20.35
N PHE A 695 3.94 5.89 -19.36
CA PHE A 695 3.97 7.21 -18.72
C PHE A 695 4.15 7.06 -17.20
N GLY A 696 4.82 8.00 -16.55
CA GLY A 696 5.07 7.93 -15.11
C GLY A 696 5.44 9.27 -14.49
N SER A 697 5.78 9.24 -13.20
CA SER A 697 6.20 10.44 -12.46
C SER A 697 7.39 11.15 -13.14
N LYS A 698 7.49 12.49 -13.03
CA LYS A 698 8.68 13.26 -13.47
C LYS A 698 9.98 12.60 -12.95
N PRO A 699 11.07 12.58 -13.75
CA PRO A 699 12.35 12.08 -13.27
C PRO A 699 12.77 12.73 -11.96
N GLY A 700 13.12 11.89 -10.98
CA GLY A 700 13.53 12.32 -9.65
C GLY A 700 12.39 12.73 -8.69
N SER A 701 11.13 12.67 -9.13
CA SER A 701 9.94 12.82 -8.27
C SER A 701 9.09 11.54 -8.21
N TYR A 702 8.03 11.58 -7.39
CA TYR A 702 7.15 10.46 -7.03
C TYR A 702 5.71 10.94 -6.81
N GLY A 703 4.75 10.02 -6.90
CA GLY A 703 3.32 10.32 -6.68
C GLY A 703 2.58 10.72 -7.95
N ALA A 704 1.30 11.06 -7.77
CA ALA A 704 0.38 11.45 -8.85
C ALA A 704 -0.27 12.84 -8.66
N GLY A 705 0.00 13.53 -7.55
CA GLY A 705 -0.48 14.89 -7.27
C GLY A 705 -1.95 14.99 -6.83
N ILE A 706 -2.75 13.93 -7.01
CA ILE A 706 -4.19 13.96 -6.70
C ILE A 706 -4.46 14.02 -5.20
N LEU A 707 -3.75 13.25 -4.35
CA LEU A 707 -3.96 13.32 -2.90
C LEU A 707 -3.73 14.74 -2.33
N PRO A 708 -2.57 15.41 -2.57
CA PRO A 708 -2.39 16.76 -2.03
C PRO A 708 -3.39 17.76 -2.62
N LEU A 709 -3.87 17.56 -3.85
CA LEU A 709 -4.93 18.38 -4.45
C LEU A 709 -6.27 18.23 -3.71
N ILE A 710 -6.69 16.99 -3.44
CA ILE A 710 -7.90 16.68 -2.68
C ILE A 710 -7.81 17.27 -1.26
N GLU A 711 -6.67 17.09 -0.60
CA GLU A 711 -6.44 17.59 0.75
C GLU A 711 -6.43 19.11 0.87
N ALA A 712 -5.84 19.80 -0.11
CA ALA A 712 -5.80 21.26 -0.15
C ALA A 712 -7.16 21.89 -0.51
N GLY A 713 -8.08 21.12 -1.10
CA GLY A 713 -9.42 21.59 -1.47
C GLY A 713 -9.44 22.69 -2.55
N ASN A 714 -8.31 22.92 -3.23
CA ASN A 714 -8.12 24.00 -4.20
C ASN A 714 -8.37 23.58 -5.66
N TRP A 715 -9.45 22.82 -5.88
CA TRP A 715 -9.88 22.32 -7.19
C TRP A 715 -11.39 22.46 -7.32
N ARG A 716 -11.92 22.40 -8.55
CA ARG A 716 -13.36 22.55 -8.80
C ARG A 716 -13.95 21.50 -9.72
N ASP A 717 -13.24 21.13 -10.78
CA ASP A 717 -13.79 20.31 -11.86
C ASP A 717 -12.75 19.35 -12.45
N ASP A 718 -13.18 18.51 -13.40
CA ASP A 718 -12.34 17.50 -14.03
C ASP A 718 -11.09 18.08 -14.71
N ALA A 719 -11.13 19.35 -15.14
CA ALA A 719 -9.98 19.97 -15.77
C ALA A 719 -8.84 20.19 -14.77
N ASP A 720 -9.16 20.56 -13.53
CA ASP A 720 -8.16 20.68 -12.45
C ASP A 720 -7.52 19.33 -12.13
N LEU A 721 -8.35 18.28 -11.99
CA LEU A 721 -7.88 16.92 -11.72
C LEU A 721 -6.95 16.42 -12.84
N ALA A 722 -7.36 16.62 -14.10
CA ALA A 722 -6.57 16.23 -15.27
C ALA A 722 -5.28 17.02 -15.40
N GLU A 723 -5.29 18.33 -15.12
CA GLU A 723 -4.11 19.19 -15.15
C GLU A 723 -3.05 18.68 -14.18
N VAL A 724 -3.43 18.45 -12.91
CA VAL A 724 -2.51 17.95 -11.89
C VAL A 724 -2.02 16.55 -12.23
N TYR A 725 -2.92 15.62 -12.59
CA TYR A 725 -2.51 14.26 -12.93
C TYR A 725 -1.50 14.21 -14.08
N THR A 726 -1.67 15.09 -15.07
CA THR A 726 -0.81 15.21 -16.25
C THR A 726 0.49 15.94 -15.94
N ALA A 727 0.47 16.97 -15.09
CA ALA A 727 1.68 17.66 -14.63
C ALA A 727 2.61 16.70 -13.85
N TRP A 728 2.04 15.75 -13.11
CA TRP A 728 2.83 14.76 -12.37
C TRP A 728 3.20 13.54 -13.20
N GLY A 729 2.33 13.10 -14.12
CA GLY A 729 2.45 11.84 -14.85
C GLY A 729 2.83 11.93 -16.33
N GLY A 730 2.87 13.13 -16.91
CA GLY A 730 3.05 13.39 -18.34
C GLY A 730 4.48 13.22 -18.86
N PHE A 731 5.18 12.18 -18.41
CA PHE A 731 6.56 11.89 -18.76
C PHE A 731 6.69 10.48 -19.33
N ALA A 732 7.28 10.36 -20.50
CA ALA A 732 7.36 9.11 -21.24
C ALA A 732 8.60 8.27 -20.86
N TYR A 733 8.42 6.97 -20.73
CA TYR A 733 9.49 6.02 -20.40
C TYR A 733 9.58 4.91 -21.46
N GLY A 734 10.79 4.41 -21.68
CA GLY A 734 11.09 3.44 -22.73
C GLY A 734 12.43 3.76 -23.38
N ARG A 735 12.78 3.05 -24.47
CA ARG A 735 14.03 3.31 -25.18
C ARG A 735 14.01 4.72 -25.78
N ASP A 736 15.09 5.46 -25.55
CA ASP A 736 15.31 6.82 -26.06
C ASP A 736 14.32 7.88 -25.52
N LEU A 737 13.64 7.58 -24.39
CA LEU A 737 12.65 8.48 -23.78
C LEU A 737 13.10 9.01 -22.42
N ASP A 738 13.64 8.16 -21.54
CA ASP A 738 14.27 8.53 -20.25
C ASP A 738 13.48 9.52 -19.36
N GLY A 739 12.15 9.50 -19.43
CA GLY A 739 11.28 10.41 -18.68
C GLY A 739 11.16 11.80 -19.29
N ALA A 740 11.32 11.93 -20.61
CA ALA A 740 11.09 13.19 -21.32
C ALA A 740 9.63 13.66 -21.16
N PRO A 741 9.38 14.98 -21.06
CA PRO A 741 8.03 15.54 -21.08
C PRO A 741 7.29 15.11 -22.35
N ALA A 742 6.12 14.49 -22.18
CA ALA A 742 5.35 13.88 -23.25
C ALA A 742 3.84 14.06 -23.04
N ARG A 743 3.43 15.21 -22.49
CA ARG A 743 2.02 15.53 -22.20
C ARG A 743 1.11 15.32 -23.40
N GLU A 744 1.48 15.83 -24.57
CA GLU A 744 0.66 15.68 -25.79
C GLU A 744 0.44 14.21 -26.16
N ASP A 745 1.50 13.40 -26.08
CA ASP A 745 1.43 11.97 -26.40
C ASP A 745 0.63 11.21 -25.34
N MET A 746 0.75 11.59 -24.06
CA MET A 746 -0.08 11.04 -22.98
C MET A 746 -1.55 11.32 -23.23
N GLU A 747 -1.92 12.58 -23.50
CA GLU A 747 -3.31 12.94 -23.78
C GLU A 747 -3.86 12.24 -25.03
N ALA A 748 -3.05 12.08 -26.09
CA ALA A 748 -3.44 11.36 -27.30
C ALA A 748 -3.77 9.89 -27.00
N ASN A 749 -2.95 9.22 -26.18
CA ASN A 749 -3.20 7.86 -25.71
C ASN A 749 -4.43 7.79 -24.78
N TYR A 750 -4.55 8.72 -23.83
CA TYR A 750 -5.64 8.73 -22.85
C TYR A 750 -7.00 8.93 -23.50
N ARG A 751 -7.11 9.72 -24.58
CA ARG A 751 -8.35 9.87 -25.36
C ARG A 751 -8.87 8.55 -25.96
N ARG A 752 -8.02 7.52 -26.08
CA ARG A 752 -8.38 6.21 -26.66
C ARG A 752 -8.75 5.18 -25.60
N ILE A 753 -8.46 5.43 -24.33
CA ILE A 753 -8.68 4.48 -23.24
C ILE A 753 -10.18 4.17 -23.17
N SER A 754 -10.54 2.93 -23.49
CA SER A 754 -11.91 2.39 -23.38
C SER A 754 -12.15 1.82 -21.98
N VAL A 755 -11.09 1.29 -21.36
CA VAL A 755 -11.09 0.73 -20.00
C VAL A 755 -9.92 1.30 -19.21
N ALA A 756 -10.20 1.97 -18.09
CA ALA A 756 -9.22 2.26 -17.05
C ALA A 756 -9.23 1.09 -16.05
N ALA A 757 -8.06 0.52 -15.76
CA ALA A 757 -7.92 -0.66 -14.92
C ALA A 757 -6.89 -0.46 -13.81
N LYS A 758 -7.18 -1.07 -12.65
CA LYS A 758 -6.20 -1.27 -11.58
C LYS A 758 -6.44 -2.61 -10.88
N ASN A 759 -5.36 -3.32 -10.58
CA ASN A 759 -5.45 -4.62 -9.93
C ASN A 759 -5.34 -4.56 -8.41
N ILE A 760 -5.96 -5.52 -7.74
CA ILE A 760 -5.82 -5.80 -6.31
C ILE A 760 -5.15 -7.16 -6.14
N ASP A 761 -3.98 -7.17 -5.49
CA ASP A 761 -3.10 -8.35 -5.35
C ASP A 761 -2.95 -8.84 -3.91
N THR A 762 -3.50 -8.12 -2.93
CA THR A 762 -3.39 -8.37 -1.50
C THR A 762 -4.76 -8.21 -0.82
N ARG A 763 -4.98 -8.83 0.35
CA ARG A 763 -6.23 -8.71 1.13
C ARG A 763 -6.09 -7.90 2.41
N GLU A 764 -4.85 -7.62 2.80
CA GLU A 764 -4.50 -6.88 3.99
C GLU A 764 -4.90 -5.40 3.90
N HIS A 765 -5.18 -4.89 2.70
CA HIS A 765 -5.84 -3.61 2.45
C HIS A 765 -6.70 -3.68 1.19
N ASP A 766 -7.70 -2.79 1.13
CA ASP A 766 -8.60 -2.61 -0.01
C ASP A 766 -8.46 -1.22 -0.65
N ILE A 767 -9.28 -0.93 -1.66
CA ILE A 767 -9.24 0.32 -2.44
C ILE A 767 -9.61 1.57 -1.62
N ALA A 768 -10.21 1.40 -0.44
CA ALA A 768 -10.60 2.45 0.50
C ALA A 768 -9.74 2.42 1.78
N ASP A 769 -8.54 1.84 1.70
CA ASP A 769 -7.51 1.82 2.76
C ASP A 769 -6.19 2.47 2.36
N SER A 770 -6.01 2.75 1.06
CA SER A 770 -4.82 3.42 0.53
C SER A 770 -5.23 4.48 -0.48
N ASP A 771 -4.65 5.67 -0.33
CA ASP A 771 -4.90 6.80 -1.23
C ASP A 771 -4.40 6.53 -2.65
N ASP A 772 -3.36 5.72 -2.82
CA ASP A 772 -2.77 5.43 -4.14
C ASP A 772 -3.81 4.92 -5.15
N TYR A 773 -4.83 4.18 -4.71
CA TYR A 773 -5.86 3.65 -5.61
C TYR A 773 -6.64 4.77 -6.32
N PHE A 774 -7.24 5.70 -5.58
CA PHE A 774 -7.98 6.80 -6.21
C PHE A 774 -7.05 7.76 -6.94
N GLN A 775 -5.82 7.94 -6.45
CA GLN A 775 -4.83 8.81 -7.12
C GLN A 775 -4.47 8.30 -8.53
N TYR A 776 -4.21 7.00 -8.69
CA TYR A 776 -3.77 6.43 -9.96
C TYR A 776 -4.95 5.98 -10.83
N HIS A 777 -5.87 5.18 -10.29
CA HIS A 777 -7.01 4.64 -11.02
C HIS A 777 -8.07 5.72 -11.24
N GLY A 778 -8.52 6.36 -10.16
CA GLY A 778 -9.45 7.49 -10.24
C GLY A 778 -8.88 8.65 -11.05
N GLY A 779 -7.62 9.04 -10.83
CA GLY A 779 -6.94 10.08 -11.60
C GLY A 779 -6.89 9.78 -13.11
N MET A 780 -6.71 8.51 -13.50
CA MET A 780 -6.81 8.09 -14.90
C MET A 780 -8.23 8.27 -15.44
N VAL A 781 -9.25 7.81 -14.70
CA VAL A 781 -10.67 7.97 -15.08
C VAL A 781 -11.03 9.45 -15.26
N ALA A 782 -10.68 10.31 -14.30
CA ALA A 782 -10.92 11.76 -14.36
C ALA A 782 -10.21 12.41 -15.55
N THR A 783 -8.96 12.04 -15.81
CA THR A 783 -8.19 12.59 -16.94
C THR A 783 -8.80 12.20 -18.28
N VAL A 784 -9.22 10.94 -18.45
CA VAL A 784 -9.92 10.51 -19.68
C VAL A 784 -11.22 11.29 -19.84
N ARG A 785 -12.04 11.37 -18.77
CA ARG A 785 -13.31 12.13 -18.76
C ARG A 785 -13.12 13.60 -19.13
N ALA A 786 -12.07 14.25 -18.61
CA ALA A 786 -11.75 15.64 -18.95
C ALA A 786 -11.37 15.81 -20.45
N LEU A 787 -10.69 14.82 -21.03
CA LEU A 787 -10.20 14.89 -22.42
C LEU A 787 -11.26 14.53 -23.47
N THR A 788 -12.22 13.68 -23.13
CA THR A 788 -13.22 13.14 -24.07
C THR A 788 -14.64 13.63 -23.81
N GLY A 789 -14.93 14.12 -22.60
CA GLY A 789 -16.27 14.44 -22.11
C GLY A 789 -17.04 13.23 -21.55
N GLU A 790 -16.49 12.01 -21.64
CA GLU A 790 -17.12 10.77 -21.18
C GLU A 790 -16.13 9.91 -20.39
N ALA A 791 -16.58 9.33 -19.28
CA ALA A 791 -15.74 8.43 -18.49
C ALA A 791 -15.49 7.11 -19.23
N PRO A 792 -14.28 6.53 -19.16
CA PRO A 792 -14.04 5.17 -19.63
C PRO A 792 -14.74 4.18 -18.70
N LYS A 793 -14.87 2.92 -19.12
CA LYS A 793 -15.22 1.85 -18.17
C LYS A 793 -14.09 1.74 -17.15
N ALA A 794 -14.42 1.73 -15.86
CA ALA A 794 -13.45 1.58 -14.79
C ALA A 794 -13.54 0.18 -14.20
N TYR A 795 -12.49 -0.63 -14.35
CA TYR A 795 -12.45 -2.03 -13.92
C TYR A 795 -11.38 -2.29 -12.87
N VAL A 796 -11.64 -3.29 -12.04
CA VAL A 796 -10.73 -3.78 -11.00
C VAL A 796 -10.46 -5.26 -11.26
N GLY A 797 -9.19 -5.61 -11.49
CA GLY A 797 -8.75 -7.00 -11.58
C GLY A 797 -8.37 -7.54 -10.21
N ASP A 798 -9.04 -8.58 -9.74
CA ASP A 798 -8.75 -9.23 -8.45
C ASP A 798 -7.91 -10.49 -8.68
N SER A 799 -6.65 -10.43 -8.28
CA SER A 799 -5.68 -11.55 -8.36
C SER A 799 -5.14 -11.98 -6.99
N THR A 800 -5.86 -11.61 -5.93
CA THR A 800 -5.52 -12.01 -4.55
C THR A 800 -5.55 -13.53 -4.35
N VAL A 801 -6.41 -14.22 -5.09
CA VAL A 801 -6.45 -15.68 -5.23
C VAL A 801 -6.04 -15.99 -6.68
N PRO A 802 -4.77 -16.34 -6.94
CA PRO A 802 -4.25 -16.47 -8.31
C PRO A 802 -4.99 -17.52 -9.16
N ASP A 803 -5.58 -18.51 -8.52
CA ASP A 803 -6.34 -19.59 -9.17
C ASP A 803 -7.81 -19.21 -9.46
N ALA A 804 -8.27 -18.04 -9.00
CA ALA A 804 -9.66 -17.55 -9.12
C ALA A 804 -9.71 -16.04 -9.44
N VAL A 805 -9.03 -15.66 -10.51
CA VAL A 805 -8.98 -14.29 -11.03
C VAL A 805 -10.36 -13.82 -11.48
N ARG A 806 -10.73 -12.59 -11.12
CA ARG A 806 -12.02 -11.98 -11.48
C ARG A 806 -11.86 -10.52 -11.87
N THR A 807 -12.72 -10.03 -12.75
CA THR A 807 -12.81 -8.60 -13.09
C THR A 807 -14.15 -8.02 -12.70
N ARG A 808 -14.11 -6.94 -11.93
CA ARG A 808 -15.29 -6.17 -11.47
C ARG A 808 -15.27 -4.76 -12.04
N THR A 809 -16.42 -4.11 -12.06
CA THR A 809 -16.43 -2.64 -12.18
C THR A 809 -15.92 -2.02 -10.90
N LEU A 810 -15.41 -0.79 -11.00
CA LEU A 810 -15.02 -0.02 -9.82
C LEU A 810 -16.21 0.25 -8.90
N GLY A 811 -17.41 0.43 -9.44
CA GLY A 811 -18.64 0.58 -8.65
C GLY A 811 -18.97 -0.68 -7.86
N GLU A 812 -18.90 -1.86 -8.48
CA GLU A 812 -19.07 -3.16 -7.81
C GLU A 812 -18.05 -3.36 -6.69
N GLU A 813 -16.77 -3.07 -6.94
CA GLU A 813 -15.74 -3.23 -5.90
C GLU A 813 -15.90 -2.19 -4.77
N THR A 814 -16.31 -0.97 -5.08
CA THR A 814 -16.60 0.07 -4.07
C THR A 814 -17.74 -0.37 -3.16
N ALA A 815 -18.85 -0.86 -3.72
CA ALA A 815 -19.97 -1.38 -2.95
C ALA A 815 -19.59 -2.62 -2.12
N ARG A 816 -18.82 -3.53 -2.71
CA ARG A 816 -18.30 -4.73 -2.04
C ARG A 816 -17.45 -4.38 -0.83
N VAL A 817 -16.48 -3.47 -0.99
CA VAL A 817 -15.64 -2.97 0.11
C VAL A 817 -16.47 -2.22 1.15
N PHE A 818 -17.44 -1.42 0.70
CA PHE A 818 -18.31 -0.67 1.59
C PHE A 818 -19.06 -1.58 2.57
N ARG A 819 -19.67 -2.65 2.05
CA ARG A 819 -20.41 -3.63 2.87
C ARG A 819 -19.49 -4.59 3.61
N ALA A 820 -18.46 -5.13 2.96
CA ALA A 820 -17.59 -6.12 3.60
C ALA A 820 -16.80 -5.52 4.76
N ARG A 821 -16.44 -4.22 4.68
CA ARG A 821 -15.57 -3.58 5.67
C ARG A 821 -16.04 -2.20 6.14
N VAL A 822 -16.27 -1.21 5.27
CA VAL A 822 -16.49 0.22 5.66
C VAL A 822 -17.53 0.34 6.78
N VAL A 823 -18.72 -0.19 6.55
CA VAL A 823 -19.82 -0.13 7.51
C VAL A 823 -20.05 -1.48 8.21
N ASN A 824 -19.06 -2.38 8.15
CA ASN A 824 -19.14 -3.66 8.84
C ASN A 824 -18.93 -3.43 10.35
N PRO A 825 -19.91 -3.77 11.21
CA PRO A 825 -19.80 -3.54 12.65
C PRO A 825 -18.64 -4.29 13.30
N ARG A 826 -18.20 -5.42 12.71
CA ARG A 826 -17.00 -6.14 13.18
C ARG A 826 -15.74 -5.30 12.99
N TRP A 827 -15.60 -4.67 11.82
CA TRP A 827 -14.44 -3.82 11.51
C TRP A 827 -14.47 -2.51 12.31
N ILE A 828 -15.63 -1.85 12.43
CA ILE A 828 -15.77 -0.65 13.29
C ILE A 828 -15.39 -1.00 14.73
N GLY A 829 -15.97 -2.07 15.28
CA GLY A 829 -15.64 -2.56 16.62
C GLY A 829 -14.19 -3.01 16.77
N ALA A 830 -13.53 -3.43 15.68
CA ALA A 830 -12.11 -3.71 15.66
C ALA A 830 -11.26 -2.45 15.76
N MET A 831 -11.57 -1.42 14.97
CA MET A 831 -10.87 -0.14 15.04
C MET A 831 -11.03 0.51 16.42
N GLN A 832 -12.21 0.40 17.04
CA GLN A 832 -12.47 0.92 18.39
C GLN A 832 -11.53 0.36 19.47
N ARG A 833 -10.93 -0.84 19.28
CA ARG A 833 -9.95 -1.41 20.21
C ARG A 833 -8.58 -0.70 20.20
N HIS A 834 -8.32 0.10 19.16
CA HIS A 834 -7.00 0.69 18.86
C HIS A 834 -6.94 2.23 19.03
N GLY A 835 -7.88 2.81 19.80
CA GLY A 835 -7.81 4.20 20.23
C GLY A 835 -7.56 5.18 19.09
N TYR A 836 -6.58 6.07 19.26
CA TYR A 836 -6.27 7.13 18.30
C TYR A 836 -6.08 6.61 16.87
N LYS A 837 -5.36 5.48 16.69
CA LYS A 837 -5.08 4.92 15.37
C LYS A 837 -6.31 4.22 14.78
N GLY A 838 -7.17 3.63 15.61
CA GLY A 838 -8.46 3.13 15.17
C GLY A 838 -9.36 4.22 14.60
N ALA A 839 -9.48 5.34 15.33
CA ALA A 839 -10.21 6.52 14.88
C ALA A 839 -9.60 7.15 13.61
N PHE A 840 -8.25 7.17 13.50
CA PHE A 840 -7.55 7.54 12.27
C PHE A 840 -8.04 6.69 11.08
N GLU A 841 -8.12 5.37 11.22
CA GLU A 841 -8.46 4.47 10.09
C GLU A 841 -9.90 4.70 9.62
N LEU A 842 -10.81 4.99 10.56
CA LEU A 842 -12.18 5.37 10.24
C LEU A 842 -12.22 6.65 9.40
N ALA A 843 -11.55 7.72 9.86
CA ALA A 843 -11.50 8.98 9.09
C ALA A 843 -10.78 8.82 7.74
N ALA A 844 -9.70 8.03 7.71
CA ALA A 844 -8.96 7.72 6.48
C ALA A 844 -9.84 7.13 5.39
N THR A 845 -10.69 6.16 5.75
CA THR A 845 -11.64 5.55 4.81
C THR A 845 -12.58 6.60 4.21
N VAL A 846 -13.03 7.59 4.98
CA VAL A 846 -13.88 8.68 4.47
C VAL A 846 -13.15 9.50 3.41
N ASP A 847 -11.90 9.91 3.69
CA ASP A 847 -11.08 10.69 2.76
C ASP A 847 -10.83 9.93 1.44
N TYR A 848 -10.59 8.62 1.51
CA TYR A 848 -10.30 7.80 0.33
C TYR A 848 -11.56 7.51 -0.51
N LEU A 849 -12.70 7.28 0.13
CA LEU A 849 -13.99 7.20 -0.57
C LEU A 849 -14.31 8.52 -1.27
N PHE A 850 -14.12 9.65 -0.58
CA PHE A 850 -14.27 10.98 -1.17
C PHE A 850 -13.33 11.20 -2.36
N GLY A 851 -12.06 10.81 -2.25
CA GLY A 851 -11.09 10.89 -3.34
C GLY A 851 -11.51 10.06 -4.57
N TYR A 852 -12.06 8.87 -4.36
CA TYR A 852 -12.60 8.06 -5.45
C TYR A 852 -13.87 8.63 -6.05
N ASP A 853 -14.75 9.23 -5.24
CA ASP A 853 -15.96 9.87 -5.73
C ASP A 853 -15.65 11.12 -6.55
N ALA A 854 -14.73 11.97 -6.07
CA ALA A 854 -14.23 13.14 -6.79
C ALA A 854 -13.64 12.78 -8.16
N THR A 855 -12.97 11.64 -8.27
CA THR A 855 -12.25 11.24 -9.48
C THR A 855 -13.04 10.33 -10.42
N ALA A 856 -13.91 9.46 -9.88
CA ALA A 856 -14.61 8.43 -10.64
C ALA A 856 -16.13 8.39 -10.44
N GLY A 857 -16.69 9.12 -9.45
CA GLY A 857 -18.14 9.19 -9.21
C GLY A 857 -18.76 7.86 -8.78
N VAL A 858 -18.07 7.11 -7.91
CA VAL A 858 -18.44 5.73 -7.55
C VAL A 858 -19.08 5.60 -6.16
N VAL A 859 -19.29 6.70 -5.43
CA VAL A 859 -19.88 6.68 -4.09
C VAL A 859 -21.28 7.33 -4.12
N PRO A 860 -22.36 6.54 -4.27
CA PRO A 860 -23.72 7.09 -4.29
C PRO A 860 -24.16 7.65 -2.92
N ASP A 861 -25.17 8.55 -2.94
CA ASP A 861 -25.70 9.25 -1.75
C ASP A 861 -26.00 8.34 -0.55
N TRP A 862 -26.53 7.13 -0.80
CA TRP A 862 -26.87 6.21 0.29
C TRP A 862 -25.63 5.73 1.06
N MET A 863 -24.46 5.63 0.41
CA MET A 863 -23.21 5.27 1.08
C MET A 863 -22.77 6.40 2.01
N TYR A 864 -22.82 7.66 1.56
CA TYR A 864 -22.54 8.81 2.44
C TYR A 864 -23.51 8.89 3.61
N ALA A 865 -24.80 8.62 3.39
CA ALA A 865 -25.79 8.60 4.47
C ALA A 865 -25.46 7.52 5.52
N GLN A 866 -25.14 6.29 5.09
CA GLN A 866 -24.76 5.21 6.01
C GLN A 866 -23.42 5.48 6.70
N LEU A 867 -22.46 6.09 6.02
CA LEU A 867 -21.17 6.48 6.59
C LEU A 867 -21.37 7.54 7.69
N ALA A 868 -22.17 8.56 7.42
CA ALA A 868 -22.53 9.58 8.41
C ALA A 868 -23.25 8.96 9.61
N GLU A 869 -24.23 8.07 9.38
CA GLU A 869 -24.94 7.37 10.44
C GLU A 869 -24.00 6.53 11.30
N SER A 870 -23.16 5.69 10.68
CA SER A 870 -22.32 4.71 11.38
C SER A 870 -21.10 5.34 12.06
N TYR A 871 -20.47 6.35 11.45
CA TYR A 871 -19.20 6.90 11.97
C TYR A 871 -19.42 8.13 12.85
N VAL A 872 -20.36 9.01 12.50
CA VAL A 872 -20.45 10.35 13.11
C VAL A 872 -21.67 10.51 14.00
N LEU A 873 -22.82 9.95 13.60
CA LEU A 873 -24.09 10.14 14.30
C LEU A 873 -24.37 9.03 15.32
N ASP A 874 -23.86 7.82 15.10
CA ASP A 874 -23.91 6.75 16.09
C ASP A 874 -23.23 7.19 17.38
N LYS A 875 -23.94 7.09 18.51
CA LYS A 875 -23.50 7.66 19.77
C LYS A 875 -22.26 6.96 20.32
N VAL A 876 -22.15 5.64 20.13
CA VAL A 876 -21.01 4.86 20.61
C VAL A 876 -19.76 5.23 19.83
N ASN A 877 -19.84 5.24 18.50
CA ASN A 877 -18.71 5.59 17.67
C ASN A 877 -18.33 7.07 17.80
N GLN A 878 -19.31 7.96 17.91
CA GLN A 878 -19.06 9.39 18.14
C GLN A 878 -18.30 9.64 19.46
N ASP A 879 -18.67 8.95 20.54
CA ASP A 879 -17.98 9.09 21.83
C ASP A 879 -16.56 8.51 21.77
N PHE A 880 -16.38 7.39 21.06
CA PHE A 880 -15.05 6.84 20.77
C PHE A 880 -14.18 7.85 20.00
N MET A 881 -14.67 8.41 18.88
CA MET A 881 -13.92 9.39 18.07
C MET A 881 -13.52 10.61 18.91
N LYS A 882 -14.48 11.20 19.65
CA LYS A 882 -14.23 12.36 20.53
C LYS A 882 -13.20 12.09 21.63
N HIS A 883 -13.19 10.87 22.16
CA HIS A 883 -12.24 10.48 23.19
C HIS A 883 -10.85 10.21 22.61
N ALA A 884 -10.78 9.38 21.59
CA ALA A 884 -9.53 8.82 21.08
C ALA A 884 -8.80 9.76 20.11
N ASN A 885 -9.51 10.38 19.17
CA ASN A 885 -8.94 11.25 18.15
C ASN A 885 -9.99 12.30 17.70
N PRO A 886 -10.20 13.38 18.46
CA PRO A 886 -11.22 14.38 18.16
C PRO A 886 -10.94 15.23 16.90
N TRP A 887 -9.75 15.09 16.30
CA TRP A 887 -9.37 15.76 15.06
C TRP A 887 -9.80 14.97 13.83
N ALA A 888 -9.92 13.64 13.96
CA ALA A 888 -10.42 12.72 12.95
C ALA A 888 -11.95 12.76 12.95
#